data_AF-A0A2G2DUL7-F1
#
_entry.id   AF-A0A2G2DUL7-F1
#
_cell.length_a   1.000
_cell.length_b   1.000
_cell.length_c   1.000
_cell.angle_alpha   90.00
_cell.angle_beta   90.00
_cell.angle_gamma   90.00
#
_symmetry.space_group_name_H-M   'P 1'
#
loop_
_entity.id
_entity.type
_entity.pdbx_description
1 polymer ?
#
loop_
_entity_poly.entity_id
_entity_poly.type
_entity_poly.pdbx_seq_one_letter_code
_entity_poly.pdbx_strand_id
1 'polypeptide(L)'
;MINMEDYYWQALLSEAAYAENLSKDMFGQDNASYTDALMDAGKGMSETQAIAFANMYTVIDQYTDPASGFSGTVFKDTSDKIFIAIRETESWADVTTDVADIGANGIAIDQGIAMYNWYQRLMFPVGSTVTQYIFHKETTVWVGEGHGEVIATPAMLERTSVVVTATGENEGGGLEIADNVAVTGHSLGGHLAMILSRIAPDLVASTLTFNAPGFDTNLSEFALTSEGFFDLLRRAEAENVSGSSQTGSAGGEWGSGIINTRIEGDSISLIGDLPGTGDQQQLFTEKINEGWYDAHRIGPITDSLAVYNLFAQIDSTLTLDSVTGILLASSNIGAYSLESTVSALGSLFDSDFNKRTGREYNSNRDDLYQDIKDITATLPNPPSQTIESFFSIDAEGNYIPLSASEIDTLAHDNIAYRYALTNINPFAVIGANYTEFNKNGELDLYTSSTPNGQLSDKYLEDRANFLVQLFYENINDTGAKNPYDPWNTDVYTNLPSYYYADLTTGKQSLNAPYTDLATKKDQYQQFIFGSSEEDPDIAGGSKNDHLYGMDGNDILKGNGGSDYLYGGKGRDTMHGGTGVDYLYGGKGIDTYIADDQDRIDDSDRKGFVYLNGTRLTGGTREKGAPPNTYISHDRQFTYVLSGTTLTVNGGLTLYNYIDKALGIKLETETDSGDSPDDTPDDVPVSFNPTVRRRVDPLIFDLNHDDKIGSVSVDDSTAFFDLDADGIAERVGWFTPEDGLLAHDKNQNGFIDGINEVFGNSEIDGISELGQNIDDNRDGVIDSQDTLFDQLVLWQDLNQDGVSQEGELRSLNELGITRIHLSQTQADEWVNGNHIIANGSFIQGGEEHRLVDMEFELDDRITTDNTSHSTGINTIAQLDEQAFWLPLLRGFGNVVDLHIYYQNNQEFVSEVQGIIDMGPEEVIAQFPAIIATWSGLNDLKKANGLNTSIALTEEDKLWICEKFLGEDRYTSAIEQQLERGHEARLSNINRQLINTNFDNLIEANLQRFMVQAYFAEAFTGAFYSLNFNKFIVTDKALLEQSIAVASVT
;
A
#
# COMPACT_ATOMS: atom_id res chain seq x y z
N MET A 1 -14.22 -16.46 41.73
CA MET A 1 -14.27 -15.65 40.51
C MET A 1 -15.10 -16.43 39.51
N ILE A 2 -16.20 -15.82 39.07
CA ILE A 2 -17.15 -16.36 38.08
C ILE A 2 -16.53 -16.17 36.68
N ASN A 3 -16.67 -17.13 35.76
CA ASN A 3 -16.03 -17.11 34.42
C ASN A 3 -16.90 -16.35 33.37
N MET A 4 -16.35 -15.95 32.21
CA MET A 4 -17.11 -15.20 31.16
C MET A 4 -18.32 -15.97 30.63
N GLU A 5 -18.21 -17.29 30.55
CA GLU A 5 -19.30 -18.18 30.17
C GLU A 5 -20.48 -18.07 31.14
N ASP A 6 -20.22 -18.06 32.45
CA ASP A 6 -21.23 -17.87 33.49
C ASP A 6 -21.91 -16.49 33.38
N TYR A 7 -21.17 -15.43 33.00
CA TYR A 7 -21.77 -14.11 32.76
C TYR A 7 -22.74 -14.14 31.58
N TYR A 8 -22.32 -14.72 30.44
CA TYR A 8 -23.16 -14.82 29.24
C TYR A 8 -24.45 -15.62 29.52
N TRP A 9 -24.34 -16.80 30.11
CA TRP A 9 -25.51 -17.63 30.40
C TRP A 9 -26.45 -17.01 31.42
N GLN A 10 -25.94 -16.32 32.44
CA GLN A 10 -26.79 -15.62 33.40
C GLN A 10 -27.45 -14.36 32.83
N ALA A 11 -26.83 -13.70 31.84
CA ALA A 11 -27.47 -12.64 31.08
C ALA A 11 -28.62 -13.17 30.22
N LEU A 12 -28.44 -14.32 29.54
CA LEU A 12 -29.53 -15.00 28.84
C LEU A 12 -30.64 -15.45 29.79
N LEU A 13 -30.33 -15.92 31.00
CA LEU A 13 -31.34 -16.21 32.01
C LEU A 13 -32.15 -14.96 32.39
N SER A 14 -31.49 -13.81 32.56
CA SER A 14 -32.17 -12.53 32.79
C SER A 14 -33.02 -12.09 31.60
N GLU A 15 -32.57 -12.31 30.37
CA GLU A 15 -33.34 -12.04 29.16
C GLU A 15 -34.55 -12.97 29.04
N ALA A 16 -34.36 -14.28 29.28
CA ALA A 16 -35.42 -15.28 29.29
C ALA A 16 -36.50 -15.00 30.34
N ALA A 17 -36.15 -14.34 31.44
CA ALA A 17 -37.12 -13.94 32.46
C ALA A 17 -38.20 -13.01 31.88
N TYR A 18 -37.93 -12.27 30.80
CA TYR A 18 -38.92 -11.41 30.13
C TYR A 18 -39.97 -12.19 29.32
N ALA A 19 -39.69 -13.44 28.92
CA ALA A 19 -40.61 -14.25 28.11
C ALA A 19 -41.95 -14.51 28.83
N GLU A 20 -43.05 -14.22 28.14
CA GLU A 20 -44.39 -14.52 28.64
C GLU A 20 -44.73 -16.01 28.49
N ASN A 21 -45.38 -16.58 29.50
CA ASN A 21 -45.96 -17.93 29.46
C ASN A 21 -44.94 -19.09 29.35
N LEU A 22 -43.78 -18.97 30.01
CA LEU A 22 -42.89 -20.10 30.24
C LEU A 22 -43.57 -21.11 31.18
N SER A 23 -44.21 -22.13 30.61
CA SER A 23 -44.92 -23.15 31.38
C SER A 23 -43.97 -24.17 32.00
N LYS A 24 -44.41 -24.76 33.12
CA LYS A 24 -43.68 -25.77 33.87
C LYS A 24 -43.34 -26.98 32.99
N ASP A 25 -42.10 -27.47 33.12
CA ASP A 25 -41.53 -28.61 32.38
C ASP A 25 -41.27 -28.35 30.88
N MET A 26 -41.24 -27.08 30.42
CA MET A 26 -40.76 -26.75 29.07
C MET A 26 -39.24 -26.90 28.99
N PHE A 27 -38.78 -27.71 28.03
CA PHE A 27 -37.35 -27.97 27.74
C PHE A 27 -37.15 -28.45 26.30
N GLY A 28 -35.99 -28.12 25.72
CA GLY A 28 -35.50 -28.66 24.46
C GLY A 28 -35.98 -27.92 23.22
N GLN A 29 -35.10 -27.81 22.22
CA GLN A 29 -35.36 -27.14 20.94
C GLN A 29 -36.55 -27.73 20.14
N ASP A 30 -36.92 -28.99 20.37
CA ASP A 30 -38.05 -29.63 19.67
C ASP A 30 -39.42 -29.13 20.15
N ASN A 31 -39.46 -28.38 21.26
CA ASN A 31 -40.65 -27.71 21.74
C ASN A 31 -40.72 -26.30 21.12
N ALA A 32 -41.34 -26.19 19.94
CA ALA A 32 -41.48 -24.90 19.24
C ALA A 32 -42.11 -23.81 20.12
N SER A 33 -43.05 -24.17 21.01
CA SER A 33 -43.65 -23.21 21.94
C SER A 33 -42.66 -22.65 22.97
N TYR A 34 -41.56 -23.36 23.25
CA TYR A 34 -40.51 -22.87 24.15
C TYR A 34 -39.57 -21.89 23.46
N THR A 35 -39.06 -22.24 22.29
CA THR A 35 -38.23 -21.33 21.50
C THR A 35 -39.01 -20.10 21.06
N ASP A 36 -40.28 -20.26 20.65
CA ASP A 36 -41.15 -19.14 20.27
C ASP A 36 -41.40 -18.17 21.44
N ALA A 37 -41.55 -18.71 22.66
CA ALA A 37 -41.72 -17.89 23.87
C ALA A 37 -40.44 -17.10 24.21
N LEU A 38 -39.26 -17.72 24.09
CA LEU A 38 -37.97 -17.08 24.34
C LEU A 38 -37.65 -15.96 23.34
N MET A 39 -38.08 -16.12 22.08
CA MET A 39 -37.92 -15.09 21.04
C MET A 39 -38.89 -13.91 21.21
N ASP A 40 -40.01 -14.09 21.94
CA ASP A 40 -41.05 -13.09 22.22
C ASP A 40 -41.40 -12.20 21.01
N ALA A 41 -41.85 -12.83 19.91
CA ALA A 41 -42.19 -12.14 18.65
C ALA A 41 -41.07 -11.23 18.10
N GLY A 42 -39.80 -11.60 18.34
CA GLY A 42 -38.61 -10.88 17.88
C GLY A 42 -38.13 -9.77 18.81
N LYS A 43 -38.62 -9.72 20.05
CA LYS A 43 -38.17 -8.75 21.08
C LYS A 43 -37.24 -9.35 22.13
N GLY A 44 -37.19 -10.68 22.23
CA GLY A 44 -36.29 -11.42 23.11
C GLY A 44 -35.09 -11.96 22.35
N MET A 45 -34.71 -13.20 22.67
CA MET A 45 -33.54 -13.87 22.10
C MET A 45 -33.63 -14.03 20.57
N SER A 46 -32.48 -14.07 19.92
CA SER A 46 -32.36 -14.56 18.55
C SER A 46 -32.74 -16.05 18.45
N GLU A 47 -33.02 -16.56 17.24
CA GLU A 47 -33.37 -17.98 17.05
C GLU A 47 -32.24 -18.91 17.52
N THR A 48 -31.00 -18.61 17.14
CA THR A 48 -29.80 -19.34 17.55
C THR A 48 -29.60 -19.31 19.07
N GLN A 49 -29.80 -18.15 19.71
CA GLN A 49 -29.75 -18.04 21.17
C GLN A 49 -30.86 -18.86 21.84
N ALA A 50 -32.10 -18.74 21.37
CA ALA A 50 -33.26 -19.43 21.94
C ALA A 50 -33.09 -20.95 21.87
N ILE A 51 -32.56 -21.46 20.74
CA ILE A 51 -32.24 -22.89 20.58
C ILE A 51 -31.14 -23.32 21.57
N ALA A 52 -30.05 -22.56 21.66
CA ALA A 52 -28.96 -22.87 22.59
C ALA A 52 -29.44 -22.86 24.05
N PHE A 53 -30.24 -21.87 24.43
CA PHE A 53 -30.83 -21.75 25.76
C PHE A 53 -31.79 -22.90 26.07
N ALA A 54 -32.71 -23.22 25.15
CA ALA A 54 -33.68 -24.30 25.33
C ALA A 54 -33.04 -25.68 25.47
N ASN A 55 -31.83 -25.86 24.93
CA ASN A 55 -31.03 -27.08 25.10
C ASN A 55 -30.31 -27.15 26.46
N MET A 56 -30.14 -26.01 27.15
CA MET A 56 -29.39 -25.92 28.40
C MET A 56 -30.29 -25.82 29.64
N TYR A 57 -31.45 -25.14 29.55
CA TYR A 57 -32.28 -24.82 30.71
C TYR A 57 -33.71 -25.34 30.61
N THR A 58 -34.22 -25.93 31.68
CA THR A 58 -35.61 -26.32 31.88
C THR A 58 -36.33 -25.36 32.83
N VAL A 59 -37.60 -25.06 32.56
CA VAL A 59 -38.45 -24.22 33.44
C VAL A 59 -39.07 -25.08 34.57
N ILE A 60 -38.79 -24.71 35.82
CA ILE A 60 -39.32 -25.38 37.03
C ILE A 60 -40.58 -24.68 37.54
N ASP A 61 -40.59 -23.35 37.55
CA ASP A 61 -41.69 -22.50 38.00
C ASP A 61 -41.57 -21.12 37.36
N GLN A 62 -42.70 -20.47 37.05
CA GLN A 62 -42.76 -19.06 36.66
C GLN A 62 -43.93 -18.42 37.40
N TYR A 63 -43.69 -17.27 38.00
CA TYR A 63 -44.72 -16.46 38.65
C TYR A 63 -44.69 -15.04 38.12
N THR A 64 -45.86 -14.51 37.79
CA THR A 64 -46.04 -13.13 37.35
C THR A 64 -47.17 -12.52 38.17
N ASP A 65 -46.91 -11.37 38.77
CA ASP A 65 -47.88 -10.53 39.46
C ASP A 65 -48.15 -9.25 38.64
N PRO A 66 -49.26 -9.21 37.87
CA PRO A 66 -49.58 -8.04 37.05
C PRO A 66 -49.84 -6.75 37.84
N ALA A 67 -50.10 -6.84 39.16
CA ALA A 67 -50.42 -5.67 39.97
C ALA A 67 -49.18 -4.88 40.40
N SER A 68 -48.09 -5.58 40.71
CA SER A 68 -46.78 -4.98 41.01
C SER A 68 -45.85 -4.95 39.80
N GLY A 69 -46.19 -5.69 38.74
CA GLY A 69 -45.31 -5.92 37.60
C GLY A 69 -44.16 -6.90 37.88
N PHE A 70 -44.08 -7.47 39.08
CA PHE A 70 -43.07 -8.47 39.44
C PHE A 70 -43.23 -9.76 38.62
N SER A 71 -42.12 -10.33 38.16
CA SER A 71 -42.11 -11.70 37.68
C SER A 71 -40.75 -12.37 37.92
N GLY A 72 -40.80 -13.65 38.27
CA GLY A 72 -39.64 -14.48 38.53
C GLY A 72 -39.82 -15.87 37.95
N THR A 73 -38.73 -16.40 37.40
CA THR A 73 -38.68 -17.74 36.80
C THR A 73 -37.57 -18.56 37.44
N VAL A 74 -37.89 -19.79 37.81
CA VAL A 74 -36.94 -20.78 38.31
C VAL A 74 -36.54 -21.69 37.15
N PHE A 75 -35.25 -21.68 36.83
CA PHE A 75 -34.65 -22.54 35.82
C PHE A 75 -33.78 -23.62 36.46
N LYS A 76 -33.63 -24.73 35.77
CA LYS A 76 -32.67 -25.78 36.09
C LYS A 76 -31.83 -26.10 34.88
N ASP A 77 -30.50 -26.10 35.02
CA ASP A 77 -29.61 -26.45 33.91
C ASP A 77 -29.47 -27.97 33.72
N THR A 78 -28.72 -28.37 32.71
CA THR A 78 -28.42 -29.80 32.43
C THR A 78 -27.56 -30.49 33.49
N SER A 79 -26.96 -29.74 34.43
CA SER A 79 -26.18 -30.24 35.56
C SER A 79 -26.99 -30.34 36.86
N ASP A 80 -28.30 -30.09 36.80
CA ASP A 80 -29.25 -29.98 37.91
C ASP A 80 -29.00 -28.77 38.84
N LYS A 81 -28.20 -27.78 38.42
CA LYS A 81 -28.05 -26.51 39.15
C LYS A 81 -29.28 -25.63 38.95
N ILE A 82 -29.74 -25.00 40.03
CA ILE A 82 -30.95 -24.17 40.04
C ILE A 82 -30.57 -22.69 39.93
N PHE A 83 -31.34 -21.97 39.10
CA PHE A 83 -31.20 -20.54 38.86
C PHE A 83 -32.54 -19.85 39.08
N ILE A 84 -32.53 -18.67 39.72
CA ILE A 84 -33.69 -17.78 39.80
C ILE A 84 -33.38 -16.54 38.96
N ALA A 85 -34.15 -16.32 37.91
CA ALA A 85 -34.06 -15.13 37.09
C ALA A 85 -35.27 -14.22 37.35
N ILE A 86 -35.01 -12.94 37.59
CA ILE A 86 -36.04 -11.96 37.93
C ILE A 86 -36.10 -10.89 36.84
N ARG A 87 -37.30 -10.64 36.30
CA ARG A 87 -37.53 -9.56 35.31
C ARG A 87 -38.12 -8.31 35.97
N GLU A 88 -38.03 -7.21 35.23
CA GLU A 88 -38.67 -5.92 35.52
C GLU A 88 -40.17 -5.89 35.12
N THR A 89 -40.83 -4.75 35.38
CA THR A 89 -42.21 -4.43 34.99
C THR A 89 -42.36 -4.14 33.48
N GLU A 90 -43.52 -4.46 32.89
CA GLU A 90 -43.71 -4.54 31.42
C GLU A 90 -43.83 -3.16 30.70
N SER A 91 -43.78 -2.02 31.40
CA SER A 91 -43.97 -0.70 30.77
C SER A 91 -43.00 0.37 31.27
N TRP A 92 -42.46 1.19 30.36
CA TRP A 92 -41.53 2.29 30.70
C TRP A 92 -42.15 3.35 31.62
N ALA A 93 -43.47 3.51 31.61
CA ALA A 93 -44.17 4.38 32.57
C ALA A 93 -44.06 3.84 34.00
N ASP A 94 -43.97 2.52 34.14
CA ASP A 94 -43.83 1.81 35.41
C ASP A 94 -42.36 1.87 35.89
N VAL A 95 -41.39 1.66 34.98
CA VAL A 95 -39.94 1.86 35.26
C VAL A 95 -39.64 3.27 35.79
N THR A 96 -40.22 4.32 35.20
CA THR A 96 -40.04 5.69 35.73
C THR A 96 -40.64 5.89 37.12
N THR A 97 -41.65 5.09 37.47
CA THR A 97 -42.31 5.13 38.79
C THR A 97 -41.51 4.34 39.81
N ASP A 98 -41.06 3.13 39.45
CA ASP A 98 -40.28 2.23 40.31
C ASP A 98 -38.86 2.74 40.57
N VAL A 99 -38.18 3.24 39.52
CA VAL A 99 -36.87 3.89 39.66
C VAL A 99 -37.00 5.22 40.43
N ALA A 100 -38.12 5.93 40.30
CA ALA A 100 -38.41 7.07 41.17
C ALA A 100 -38.66 6.65 42.62
N ASP A 101 -39.26 5.48 42.86
CA ASP A 101 -39.43 4.92 44.20
C ASP A 101 -38.10 4.46 44.82
N ILE A 102 -37.16 3.91 44.03
CA ILE A 102 -35.77 3.72 44.49
C ILE A 102 -35.13 5.08 44.81
N GLY A 103 -35.34 6.07 43.93
CA GLY A 103 -34.87 7.44 44.14
C GLY A 103 -35.44 8.14 45.38
N ALA A 104 -36.69 7.83 45.74
CA ALA A 104 -37.44 8.50 46.82
C ALA A 104 -37.41 7.73 48.13
N ASN A 105 -37.44 6.40 48.08
CA ASN A 105 -37.58 5.46 49.21
C ASN A 105 -36.42 4.46 49.30
N GLY A 106 -35.36 4.63 48.51
CA GLY A 106 -34.16 3.78 48.54
C GLY A 106 -34.35 2.36 48.01
N ILE A 107 -35.58 1.89 47.78
CA ILE A 107 -35.90 0.51 47.43
C ILE A 107 -37.24 0.40 46.69
N ALA A 108 -37.36 -0.58 45.79
CA ALA A 108 -38.61 -0.90 45.08
C ALA A 108 -39.57 -1.74 45.95
N ILE A 109 -40.37 -1.05 46.77
CA ILE A 109 -41.11 -1.70 47.87
C ILE A 109 -42.19 -2.66 47.37
N ASP A 110 -43.01 -2.26 46.39
CA ASP A 110 -44.15 -3.07 45.94
C ASP A 110 -43.70 -4.37 45.26
N GLN A 111 -42.70 -4.28 44.38
CA GLN A 111 -42.07 -5.45 43.76
C GLN A 111 -41.29 -6.29 44.78
N GLY A 112 -40.62 -5.66 45.74
CA GLY A 112 -39.92 -6.35 46.82
C GLY A 112 -40.86 -7.21 47.67
N ILE A 113 -42.07 -6.73 47.98
CA ILE A 113 -43.09 -7.52 48.70
C ILE A 113 -43.67 -8.63 47.82
N ALA A 114 -43.95 -8.36 46.54
CA ALA A 114 -44.43 -9.38 45.61
C ALA A 114 -43.41 -10.52 45.44
N MET A 115 -42.12 -10.17 45.30
CA MET A 115 -41.01 -11.12 45.27
C MET A 115 -40.92 -11.93 46.56
N TYR A 116 -40.99 -11.27 47.71
CA TYR A 116 -40.94 -11.96 49.01
C TYR A 116 -42.11 -12.94 49.19
N ASN A 117 -43.31 -12.55 48.77
CA ASN A 117 -44.49 -13.42 48.77
C ASN A 117 -44.30 -14.65 47.86
N TRP A 118 -43.67 -14.49 46.69
CA TRP A 118 -43.33 -15.59 45.79
C TRP A 118 -42.21 -16.48 46.35
N TYR A 119 -41.14 -15.89 46.88
CA TYR A 119 -40.06 -16.62 47.55
C TYR A 119 -40.59 -17.56 48.64
N GLN A 120 -41.51 -17.07 49.48
CA GLN A 120 -42.13 -17.94 50.48
C GLN A 120 -42.85 -19.13 49.81
N ARG A 121 -43.61 -18.92 48.73
CA ARG A 121 -44.25 -20.01 47.98
C ARG A 121 -43.24 -21.01 47.41
N LEU A 122 -42.07 -20.56 46.97
CA LEU A 122 -41.02 -21.45 46.47
C LEU A 122 -40.48 -22.38 47.57
N MET A 123 -40.30 -21.88 48.79
CA MET A 123 -39.66 -22.64 49.89
C MET A 123 -40.59 -23.63 50.61
N PHE A 124 -41.90 -23.44 50.50
CA PHE A 124 -42.86 -24.35 51.12
C PHE A 124 -43.26 -25.48 50.17
N PRO A 125 -43.50 -26.72 50.66
CA PRO A 125 -44.03 -27.79 49.83
C PRO A 125 -45.41 -27.44 49.24
N VAL A 126 -45.71 -27.97 48.04
CA VAL A 126 -47.04 -27.89 47.42
C VAL A 126 -48.13 -28.32 48.42
N GLY A 127 -49.20 -27.53 48.53
CA GLY A 127 -50.32 -27.72 49.45
C GLY A 127 -50.12 -27.09 50.85
N SER A 128 -48.97 -26.47 51.14
CA SER A 128 -48.73 -25.76 52.40
C SER A 128 -49.52 -24.45 52.48
N THR A 129 -49.85 -23.98 53.68
CA THR A 129 -50.42 -22.63 53.86
C THR A 129 -49.32 -21.61 54.04
N VAL A 130 -49.29 -20.59 53.19
CA VAL A 130 -48.27 -19.53 53.23
C VAL A 130 -48.93 -18.17 53.50
N THR A 131 -48.30 -17.36 54.36
CA THR A 131 -48.75 -16.00 54.67
C THR A 131 -48.36 -15.06 53.53
N GLN A 132 -49.29 -14.19 53.12
CA GLN A 132 -49.04 -13.18 52.08
C GLN A 132 -49.22 -11.77 52.64
N TYR A 133 -48.34 -10.88 52.20
CA TYR A 133 -48.20 -9.51 52.68
C TYR A 133 -48.57 -8.50 51.59
N ILE A 134 -49.20 -7.38 51.96
CA ILE A 134 -49.46 -6.24 51.06
C ILE A 134 -48.92 -4.96 51.68
N PHE A 135 -48.36 -4.11 50.83
CA PHE A 135 -47.90 -2.76 51.19
C PHE A 135 -49.06 -1.78 51.30
N HIS A 136 -49.06 -0.95 52.34
CA HIS A 136 -50.00 0.16 52.50
C HIS A 136 -49.26 1.45 52.84
N LYS A 137 -49.41 2.45 51.97
CA LYS A 137 -48.91 3.82 52.14
C LYS A 137 -50.04 4.76 52.58
N GLU A 138 -49.96 5.32 53.79
CA GLU A 138 -50.88 6.35 54.29
C GLU A 138 -50.20 7.73 54.32
N THR A 139 -50.68 8.67 53.50
CA THR A 139 -50.22 10.07 53.56
C THR A 139 -51.07 10.84 54.57
N THR A 140 -50.47 11.21 55.71
CA THR A 140 -51.13 12.08 56.70
C THR A 140 -50.61 13.52 56.62
N VAL A 141 -51.51 14.46 56.32
CA VAL A 141 -51.20 15.90 56.42
C VAL A 141 -51.20 16.28 57.90
N TRP A 142 -50.05 16.65 58.44
CA TRP A 142 -49.98 17.13 59.81
C TRP A 142 -50.41 18.60 59.87
N VAL A 143 -51.60 18.86 60.40
CA VAL A 143 -52.03 20.22 60.77
C VAL A 143 -51.85 20.34 62.27
N GLY A 144 -50.76 20.98 62.71
CA GLY A 144 -50.47 21.12 64.13
C GLY A 144 -51.54 21.92 64.87
N GLU A 145 -52.12 21.34 65.92
CA GLU A 145 -52.86 22.10 66.91
C GLU A 145 -51.88 22.77 67.90
N GLY A 146 -51.72 24.09 67.80
CA GLY A 146 -51.16 24.87 68.91
C GLY A 146 -50.35 26.11 68.53
N HIS A 147 -51.02 27.26 68.56
CA HIS A 147 -50.49 28.59 68.87
C HIS A 147 -49.43 29.21 67.92
N GLY A 148 -49.94 29.94 66.92
CA GLY A 148 -49.54 31.33 66.75
C GLY A 148 -48.20 31.64 66.09
N GLU A 149 -47.81 30.94 65.03
CA GLU A 149 -46.99 31.50 63.96
C GLU A 149 -47.25 30.74 62.66
N VAL A 150 -47.51 31.47 61.57
CA VAL A 150 -47.76 30.86 60.25
C VAL A 150 -46.41 30.41 59.69
N ILE A 151 -46.10 29.11 59.83
CA ILE A 151 -45.10 28.45 59.00
C ILE A 151 -45.87 27.86 57.80
N ALA A 152 -45.71 28.50 56.64
CA ALA A 152 -46.22 28.00 55.38
C ALA A 152 -45.29 26.88 54.88
N THR A 153 -45.62 25.63 55.23
CA THR A 153 -45.47 24.41 54.42
C THR A 153 -46.03 23.24 55.25
N PRO A 154 -47.03 22.49 54.76
CA PRO A 154 -47.47 21.28 55.45
C PRO A 154 -46.33 20.27 55.45
N ALA A 155 -45.88 19.80 56.62
CA ALA A 155 -45.10 18.57 56.71
C ALA A 155 -46.07 17.41 56.44
N MET A 156 -45.94 16.78 55.27
CA MET A 156 -46.60 15.50 55.01
C MET A 156 -45.82 14.43 55.75
N LEU A 157 -46.48 13.74 56.69
CA LEU A 157 -45.94 12.53 57.32
C LEU A 157 -46.50 11.36 56.53
N GLU A 158 -45.64 10.67 55.77
CA GLU A 158 -45.97 9.38 55.18
C GLU A 158 -45.75 8.30 56.23
N ARG A 159 -46.81 7.52 56.52
CA ARG A 159 -46.72 6.31 57.34
C ARG A 159 -46.83 5.10 56.45
N THR A 160 -45.79 4.28 56.48
CA THR A 160 -45.68 3.04 55.74
C THR A 160 -45.98 1.86 56.65
N SER A 161 -46.81 0.92 56.19
CA SER A 161 -47.15 -0.29 56.94
C SER A 161 -47.33 -1.50 56.02
N VAL A 162 -47.03 -2.70 56.53
CA VAL A 162 -47.33 -3.97 55.86
C VAL A 162 -48.49 -4.64 56.59
N VAL A 163 -49.46 -5.14 55.82
CA VAL A 163 -50.65 -5.82 56.35
C VAL A 163 -50.71 -7.24 55.81
N VAL A 164 -51.07 -8.19 56.67
CA VAL A 164 -51.35 -9.59 56.28
C VAL A 164 -52.72 -9.64 55.61
N THR A 165 -52.82 -10.14 54.39
CA THR A 165 -54.06 -10.05 53.60
C THR A 165 -54.66 -11.39 53.19
N ALA A 166 -53.89 -12.48 53.12
CA ALA A 166 -54.43 -13.82 52.87
C ALA A 166 -53.50 -14.97 53.30
N THR A 167 -54.11 -16.12 53.64
CA THR A 167 -53.48 -17.45 53.75
C THR A 167 -54.06 -18.33 52.64
N GLY A 168 -53.25 -18.77 51.67
CA GLY A 168 -53.68 -19.65 50.55
C GLY A 168 -52.95 -21.00 50.55
N GLU A 169 -53.47 -22.00 49.85
CA GLU A 169 -52.77 -23.26 49.55
C GLU A 169 -51.64 -22.98 48.52
N ASN A 170 -50.44 -23.49 48.79
CA ASN A 170 -49.27 -23.28 47.97
C ASN A 170 -49.29 -24.15 46.71
N GLU A 171 -49.09 -23.56 45.54
CA GLU A 171 -48.94 -24.28 44.27
C GLU A 171 -47.46 -24.37 43.81
N GLY A 172 -46.53 -23.78 44.58
CA GLY A 172 -45.12 -23.54 44.20
C GLY A 172 -44.11 -24.70 44.42
N GLY A 173 -42.88 -24.47 43.94
CA GLY A 173 -41.87 -25.49 43.59
C GLY A 173 -41.24 -26.37 44.68
N GLY A 174 -41.26 -25.97 45.96
CA GLY A 174 -40.69 -26.76 47.08
C GLY A 174 -39.15 -26.81 47.13
N LEU A 175 -38.48 -25.70 46.86
CA LEU A 175 -37.02 -25.56 46.96
C LEU A 175 -36.52 -25.79 48.40
N GLU A 176 -35.33 -26.37 48.52
CA GLU A 176 -34.63 -26.59 49.78
C GLU A 176 -33.37 -25.72 49.86
N ILE A 177 -32.95 -25.35 51.07
CA ILE A 177 -31.69 -24.60 51.29
C ILE A 177 -30.48 -25.33 50.66
N ALA A 178 -30.53 -26.65 50.58
CA ALA A 178 -29.50 -27.48 49.96
C ALA A 178 -29.34 -27.26 48.44
N ASP A 179 -30.33 -26.65 47.78
CA ASP A 179 -30.32 -26.43 46.33
C ASP A 179 -29.28 -25.38 45.90
N ASN A 180 -28.81 -24.52 46.81
CA ASN A 180 -27.67 -23.61 46.61
C ASN A 180 -27.77 -22.80 45.29
N VAL A 181 -28.74 -21.89 45.24
CA VAL A 181 -29.28 -21.28 44.02
C VAL A 181 -28.46 -20.08 43.55
N ALA A 182 -28.25 -19.95 42.24
CA ALA A 182 -27.73 -18.71 41.63
C ALA A 182 -28.89 -17.77 41.27
N VAL A 183 -28.78 -16.50 41.63
CA VAL A 183 -29.83 -15.50 41.36
C VAL A 183 -29.31 -14.46 40.36
N THR A 184 -30.11 -14.16 39.35
CA THR A 184 -29.77 -13.20 38.30
C THR A 184 -30.91 -12.25 37.97
N GLY A 185 -30.59 -11.05 37.50
CA GLY A 185 -31.59 -10.06 37.11
C GLY A 185 -30.99 -8.86 36.39
N HIS A 186 -31.77 -8.32 35.45
CA HIS A 186 -31.45 -7.11 34.71
C HIS A 186 -32.26 -5.92 35.25
N SER A 187 -31.71 -4.71 35.24
CA SER A 187 -32.40 -3.48 35.68
C SER A 187 -32.99 -3.65 37.10
N LEU A 188 -34.26 -3.28 37.30
CA LEU A 188 -35.03 -3.50 38.50
C LEU A 188 -35.04 -4.97 38.94
N GLY A 189 -35.03 -5.92 38.01
CA GLY A 189 -34.90 -7.35 38.32
C GLY A 189 -33.58 -7.68 39.03
N GLY A 190 -32.50 -6.98 38.69
CA GLY A 190 -31.22 -7.09 39.40
C GLY A 190 -31.25 -6.47 40.80
N HIS A 191 -31.92 -5.33 40.97
CA HIS A 191 -32.18 -4.75 42.30
C HIS A 191 -32.96 -5.73 43.19
N LEU A 192 -33.99 -6.38 42.64
CA LEU A 192 -34.75 -7.42 43.33
C LEU A 192 -33.92 -8.67 43.63
N ALA A 193 -33.04 -9.08 42.70
CA ALA A 193 -32.10 -10.18 42.94
C ALA A 193 -31.18 -9.90 44.14
N MET A 194 -30.70 -8.66 44.28
CA MET A 194 -29.92 -8.23 45.44
C MET A 194 -30.75 -8.27 46.73
N ILE A 195 -32.02 -7.85 46.70
CA ILE A 195 -32.94 -7.96 47.84
C ILE A 195 -33.14 -9.44 48.22
N LEU A 196 -33.37 -10.34 47.25
CA LEU A 196 -33.54 -11.77 47.52
C LEU A 196 -32.31 -12.38 48.19
N SER A 197 -31.13 -11.99 47.72
CA SER A 197 -29.83 -12.41 48.27
C SER A 197 -29.68 -12.01 49.74
N ARG A 198 -30.29 -10.89 50.13
CA ARG A 198 -30.30 -10.43 51.52
C ARG A 198 -31.34 -11.14 52.39
N ILE A 199 -32.53 -11.43 51.84
CA ILE A 199 -33.62 -12.08 52.57
C ILE A 199 -33.36 -13.59 52.73
N ALA A 200 -32.69 -14.21 51.77
CA ALA A 200 -32.46 -15.65 51.70
C ALA A 200 -30.96 -16.01 51.61
N PRO A 201 -30.10 -15.54 52.53
CA PRO A 201 -28.64 -15.69 52.42
C PRO A 201 -28.17 -17.14 52.52
N ASP A 202 -28.96 -18.04 53.10
CA ASP A 202 -28.64 -19.46 53.19
C ASP A 202 -29.00 -20.23 51.91
N LEU A 203 -29.94 -19.71 51.11
CA LEU A 203 -30.36 -20.31 49.83
C LEU A 203 -29.50 -19.79 48.67
N VAL A 204 -29.21 -18.49 48.66
CA VAL A 204 -28.55 -17.81 47.54
C VAL A 204 -27.05 -18.00 47.62
N ALA A 205 -26.50 -18.73 46.66
CA ALA A 205 -25.08 -19.04 46.54
C ALA A 205 -24.27 -17.90 45.90
N SER A 206 -24.87 -17.24 44.91
CA SER A 206 -24.24 -16.18 44.12
C SER A 206 -25.30 -15.30 43.48
N THR A 207 -24.96 -14.01 43.32
CA THR A 207 -25.85 -13.02 42.74
C THR A 207 -25.12 -12.25 41.66
N LEU A 208 -25.61 -12.36 40.43
CA LEU A 208 -25.07 -11.62 39.29
C LEU A 208 -26.17 -10.72 38.73
N THR A 209 -25.90 -9.44 38.61
CA THR A 209 -26.88 -8.47 38.12
C THR A 209 -26.35 -7.69 36.94
N PHE A 210 -27.26 -7.23 36.08
CA PHE A 210 -26.95 -6.51 34.85
C PHE A 210 -27.63 -5.14 34.87
N ASN A 211 -26.86 -4.05 34.80
CA ASN A 211 -27.37 -2.68 34.84
C ASN A 211 -28.31 -2.41 36.04
N ALA A 212 -28.10 -3.08 37.17
CA ALA A 212 -29.00 -2.97 38.31
C ALA A 212 -28.78 -1.66 39.08
N PRO A 213 -29.84 -0.91 39.44
CA PRO A 213 -29.73 0.20 40.38
C PRO A 213 -29.40 -0.31 41.79
N GLY A 214 -28.71 0.53 42.55
CA GLY A 214 -28.37 0.31 43.95
C GLY A 214 -29.51 0.60 44.91
N PHE A 215 -29.14 0.86 46.16
CA PHE A 215 -30.03 1.17 47.28
C PHE A 215 -29.82 2.61 47.75
N ASP A 216 -30.81 3.20 48.41
CA ASP A 216 -30.65 4.45 49.20
C ASP A 216 -29.92 5.61 48.47
N THR A 217 -30.61 6.38 47.62
CA THR A 217 -30.09 7.65 47.07
C THR A 217 -30.40 8.84 47.98
N ASN A 218 -29.44 9.72 48.35
CA ASN A 218 -29.63 11.02 49.05
C ASN A 218 -31.06 11.31 49.58
N LEU A 219 -31.50 10.49 50.55
CA LEU A 219 -32.92 10.34 50.86
C LEU A 219 -33.46 11.56 51.61
N SER A 220 -34.77 11.86 51.45
CA SER A 220 -35.45 12.81 52.34
C SER A 220 -35.50 12.24 53.77
N GLU A 221 -35.51 13.09 54.81
CA GLU A 221 -35.57 12.65 56.23
C GLU A 221 -36.79 11.76 56.57
N PHE A 222 -37.76 11.62 55.66
CA PHE A 222 -39.01 10.88 55.81
C PHE A 222 -39.13 9.62 54.93
N ALA A 223 -38.12 9.33 54.10
CA ALA A 223 -38.10 8.15 53.24
C ALA A 223 -37.94 6.85 54.06
N LEU A 224 -38.54 5.75 53.61
CA LEU A 224 -38.12 4.41 54.05
C LEU A 224 -36.68 4.22 53.55
N THR A 225 -35.79 3.69 54.38
CA THR A 225 -34.46 3.25 53.93
C THR A 225 -34.55 1.78 53.55
N SER A 226 -33.58 1.28 52.78
CA SER A 226 -33.48 -0.14 52.44
C SER A 226 -33.44 -1.02 53.69
N GLU A 227 -32.69 -0.61 54.72
CA GLU A 227 -32.72 -1.27 56.04
C GLU A 227 -34.09 -1.19 56.72
N GLY A 228 -34.78 -0.05 56.60
CA GLY A 228 -36.15 0.11 57.07
C GLY A 228 -37.13 -0.89 56.44
N PHE A 229 -36.97 -1.19 55.14
CA PHE A 229 -37.75 -2.22 54.46
C PHE A 229 -37.47 -3.63 55.01
N PHE A 230 -36.19 -4.01 55.19
CA PHE A 230 -35.85 -5.33 55.74
C PHE A 230 -36.29 -5.49 57.20
N ASP A 231 -36.21 -4.43 58.00
CA ASP A 231 -36.76 -4.41 59.37
C ASP A 231 -38.28 -4.57 59.38
N LEU A 232 -38.97 -3.91 58.45
CA LEU A 232 -40.42 -3.99 58.30
C LEU A 232 -40.87 -5.42 57.99
N LEU A 233 -40.20 -6.09 57.04
CA LEU A 233 -40.48 -7.49 56.71
C LEU A 233 -40.22 -8.43 57.89
N ARG A 234 -39.05 -8.33 58.55
CA ARG A 234 -38.72 -9.17 59.72
C ARG A 234 -39.73 -9.05 60.86
N ARG A 235 -40.27 -7.85 61.08
CA ARG A 235 -41.33 -7.63 62.08
C ARG A 235 -42.67 -8.19 61.63
N ALA A 236 -43.03 -8.01 60.37
CA ALA A 236 -44.27 -8.56 59.81
C ALA A 236 -44.30 -10.09 59.91
N GLU A 237 -43.16 -10.77 59.71
CA GLU A 237 -42.98 -12.20 59.99
C GLU A 237 -43.16 -12.54 61.48
N ALA A 238 -42.52 -11.78 62.38
CA ALA A 238 -42.50 -12.08 63.80
C ALA A 238 -43.85 -11.81 64.53
N GLU A 239 -44.61 -10.81 64.08
CA GLU A 239 -45.77 -10.28 64.82
C GLU A 239 -47.12 -10.78 64.29
N ASN A 240 -47.21 -11.26 63.04
CA ASN A 240 -48.44 -11.78 62.41
C ASN A 240 -49.68 -10.84 62.54
N VAL A 241 -49.47 -9.52 62.65
CA VAL A 241 -50.49 -8.47 62.87
C VAL A 241 -50.07 -7.15 62.20
N SER A 242 -51.06 -6.38 61.71
CA SER A 242 -50.92 -5.06 61.08
C SER A 242 -50.47 -3.94 62.04
N GLY A 243 -49.56 -3.06 61.58
CA GLY A 243 -49.37 -1.72 62.17
C GLY A 243 -47.97 -1.32 62.69
N SER A 244 -46.88 -1.96 62.25
CA SER A 244 -45.52 -1.52 62.61
C SER A 244 -45.08 -0.31 61.76
N SER A 245 -44.48 0.71 62.40
CA SER A 245 -43.89 1.88 61.72
C SER A 245 -42.53 2.21 62.34
N GLN A 246 -41.53 2.48 61.51
CA GLN A 246 -40.23 3.03 61.91
C GLN A 246 -39.60 3.88 60.81
N THR A 247 -38.81 4.87 61.23
CA THR A 247 -37.72 5.49 60.48
C THR A 247 -36.41 4.90 61.01
N GLY A 248 -35.64 4.23 60.16
CA GLY A 248 -34.48 3.43 60.54
C GLY A 248 -33.17 3.95 59.93
N SER A 249 -32.14 4.00 60.77
CA SER A 249 -30.75 4.35 60.43
C SER A 249 -30.13 3.39 59.41
N ALA A 250 -29.33 3.92 58.48
CA ALA A 250 -28.50 3.12 57.58
C ALA A 250 -27.42 2.35 58.37
N GLY A 251 -27.22 1.07 58.03
CA GLY A 251 -26.09 0.29 58.51
C GLY A 251 -26.40 -1.16 58.83
N GLY A 252 -26.54 -1.99 57.79
CA GLY A 252 -26.44 -3.45 57.87
C GLY A 252 -25.31 -3.96 56.97
N GLU A 253 -24.58 -5.00 57.41
CA GLU A 253 -23.63 -5.71 56.56
C GLU A 253 -24.40 -6.58 55.55
N TRP A 254 -24.27 -6.26 54.26
CA TRP A 254 -24.72 -7.08 53.13
C TRP A 254 -23.77 -8.27 52.98
N GLY A 255 -24.30 -9.42 52.53
CA GLY A 255 -23.47 -10.60 52.27
C GLY A 255 -22.42 -10.34 51.19
N SER A 256 -21.23 -10.93 51.32
CA SER A 256 -20.18 -10.88 50.29
C SER A 256 -20.53 -11.79 49.11
N GLY A 257 -20.47 -11.30 47.87
CA GLY A 257 -20.64 -12.12 46.66
C GLY A 257 -21.64 -11.62 45.61
N ILE A 258 -22.07 -10.36 45.68
CA ILE A 258 -22.89 -9.71 44.65
C ILE A 258 -21.97 -9.08 43.61
N ILE A 259 -22.15 -9.46 42.34
CA ILE A 259 -21.44 -8.86 41.20
C ILE A 259 -22.46 -8.12 40.35
N ASN A 260 -22.20 -6.85 40.04
CA ASN A 260 -23.04 -6.07 39.14
C ASN A 260 -22.22 -5.66 37.90
N THR A 261 -22.60 -6.18 36.74
CA THR A 261 -22.06 -5.72 35.46
C THR A 261 -22.81 -4.48 35.00
N ARG A 262 -22.11 -3.47 34.51
CA ARG A 262 -22.73 -2.23 34.01
C ARG A 262 -22.14 -1.81 32.68
N ILE A 263 -22.88 -0.98 31.95
CA ILE A 263 -22.44 -0.34 30.70
C ILE A 263 -22.16 1.15 30.94
N GLU A 264 -21.22 1.72 30.19
CA GLU A 264 -21.00 3.16 30.17
C GLU A 264 -22.21 3.93 29.62
N GLY A 265 -22.51 5.09 30.23
CA GLY A 265 -23.67 5.91 29.86
C GLY A 265 -25.00 5.47 30.44
N ASP A 266 -25.09 4.27 31.03
CA ASP A 266 -26.27 3.87 31.79
C ASP A 266 -26.27 4.53 33.18
N SER A 267 -27.05 5.60 33.32
CA SER A 267 -27.24 6.22 34.63
C SER A 267 -28.26 5.50 35.55
N ILE A 268 -29.04 4.49 35.11
CA ILE A 268 -29.96 3.75 36.03
C ILE A 268 -29.09 2.98 37.01
N SER A 269 -28.07 2.28 36.52
CA SER A 269 -27.17 1.51 37.37
C SER A 269 -26.40 2.35 38.41
N LEU A 270 -26.36 3.67 38.22
CA LEU A 270 -25.74 4.64 39.13
C LEU A 270 -26.71 5.21 40.18
N ILE A 271 -27.99 4.80 40.16
CA ILE A 271 -28.99 5.25 41.13
C ILE A 271 -28.80 4.43 42.41
N GLY A 272 -28.22 5.06 43.43
CA GLY A 272 -28.07 4.51 44.78
C GLY A 272 -26.70 3.88 45.01
N ASP A 273 -26.46 3.50 46.26
CA ASP A 273 -25.29 2.76 46.70
C ASP A 273 -25.45 1.28 46.34
N LEU A 274 -24.53 0.78 45.52
CA LEU A 274 -24.45 -0.65 45.22
C LEU A 274 -23.68 -1.39 46.32
N PRO A 275 -24.22 -2.48 46.89
CA PRO A 275 -23.50 -3.27 47.87
C PRO A 275 -22.23 -3.86 47.28
N GLY A 276 -21.12 -3.81 48.03
CA GLY A 276 -19.88 -4.49 47.63
C GLY A 276 -19.12 -3.81 46.49
N THR A 277 -19.05 -2.47 46.48
CA THR A 277 -18.45 -1.58 45.45
C THR A 277 -17.07 -1.93 44.86
N GLY A 278 -16.41 -3.02 45.28
CA GLY A 278 -15.21 -3.58 44.65
C GLY A 278 -15.47 -4.60 43.53
N ASP A 279 -16.69 -5.11 43.37
CA ASP A 279 -17.01 -6.21 42.43
C ASP A 279 -17.86 -5.76 41.21
N GLN A 280 -17.84 -4.47 40.86
CA GLN A 280 -18.50 -3.98 39.63
C GLN A 280 -17.63 -4.21 38.40
N GLN A 281 -18.20 -4.80 37.35
CA GLN A 281 -17.50 -5.07 36.09
C GLN A 281 -18.09 -4.19 34.98
N GLN A 282 -17.24 -3.42 34.29
CA GLN A 282 -17.68 -2.60 33.16
C GLN A 282 -17.65 -3.45 31.88
N LEU A 283 -18.73 -3.41 31.10
CA LEU A 283 -18.83 -4.09 29.82
C LEU A 283 -18.84 -3.08 28.68
N PHE A 284 -18.08 -3.36 27.63
CA PHE A 284 -18.26 -2.72 26.33
C PHE A 284 -19.63 -3.08 25.74
N THR A 285 -20.30 -2.12 25.10
CA THR A 285 -21.40 -2.39 24.16
C THR A 285 -21.38 -1.45 22.96
N GLU A 286 -21.99 -1.90 21.88
CA GLU A 286 -22.06 -1.19 20.60
C GLU A 286 -22.97 0.07 20.63
N LYS A 287 -23.80 0.27 21.68
CA LYS A 287 -24.87 1.29 21.73
C LYS A 287 -24.71 2.41 22.77
N ILE A 288 -23.50 2.59 23.33
CA ILE A 288 -23.25 3.59 24.39
C ILE A 288 -23.55 5.06 23.99
N ASN A 289 -23.54 5.37 22.69
CA ASN A 289 -23.76 6.73 22.17
C ASN A 289 -25.17 6.99 21.61
N GLU A 290 -26.08 5.99 21.63
CA GLU A 290 -27.46 6.16 21.14
C GLU A 290 -28.40 6.75 22.22
N GLY A 291 -27.90 6.88 23.45
CA GLY A 291 -28.58 7.47 24.59
C GLY A 291 -28.76 6.49 25.74
N TRP A 292 -29.14 7.02 26.91
CA TRP A 292 -29.39 6.26 28.14
C TRP A 292 -30.24 4.99 27.94
N TYR A 293 -31.21 5.04 27.02
CA TYR A 293 -32.16 3.94 26.84
C TYR A 293 -31.50 2.73 26.22
N ASP A 294 -30.63 2.93 25.24
CA ASP A 294 -29.99 1.83 24.52
C ASP A 294 -28.90 1.16 25.35
N ALA A 295 -28.16 1.94 26.15
CA ALA A 295 -27.17 1.45 27.11
C ALA A 295 -27.79 0.63 28.26
N HIS A 296 -29.07 0.84 28.55
CA HIS A 296 -29.77 0.15 29.62
C HIS A 296 -30.48 -1.15 29.20
N ARG A 297 -30.48 -1.54 27.92
CA ARG A 297 -31.18 -2.78 27.48
C ARG A 297 -30.34 -4.04 27.74
N ILE A 298 -31.02 -5.17 27.99
CA ILE A 298 -30.37 -6.48 28.16
C ILE A 298 -29.80 -7.06 26.85
N GLY A 299 -30.44 -6.83 25.69
CA GLY A 299 -29.96 -7.35 24.40
C GLY A 299 -28.51 -6.96 24.05
N PRO A 300 -28.13 -5.66 24.09
CA PRO A 300 -26.75 -5.25 23.89
C PRO A 300 -25.75 -5.86 24.88
N ILE A 301 -26.18 -6.17 26.11
CA ILE A 301 -25.37 -6.88 27.10
C ILE A 301 -25.15 -8.33 26.68
N THR A 302 -26.21 -9.05 26.27
CA THR A 302 -26.12 -10.45 25.85
C THR A 302 -25.32 -10.60 24.56
N ASP A 303 -25.45 -9.67 23.63
CA ASP A 303 -24.61 -9.59 22.43
C ASP A 303 -23.12 -9.47 22.78
N SER A 304 -22.79 -8.51 23.64
CA SER A 304 -21.41 -8.25 24.03
C SER A 304 -20.83 -9.46 24.76
N LEU A 305 -21.55 -9.98 25.76
CA LEU A 305 -21.14 -11.16 26.53
C LEU A 305 -21.01 -12.43 25.69
N ALA A 306 -21.76 -12.56 24.60
CA ALA A 306 -21.56 -13.66 23.65
C ALA A 306 -20.17 -13.60 23.02
N VAL A 307 -19.71 -12.39 22.65
CA VAL A 307 -18.36 -12.18 22.11
C VAL A 307 -17.30 -12.36 23.20
N TYR A 308 -17.49 -11.85 24.42
CA TYR A 308 -16.58 -12.16 25.55
C TYR A 308 -16.46 -13.67 25.78
N ASN A 309 -17.58 -14.40 25.73
CA ASN A 309 -17.59 -15.84 25.89
C ASN A 309 -16.85 -16.55 24.74
N LEU A 310 -16.99 -16.09 23.48
CA LEU A 310 -16.21 -16.60 22.36
C LEU A 310 -14.69 -16.45 22.62
N PHE A 311 -14.25 -15.28 23.08
CA PHE A 311 -12.86 -15.08 23.48
C PHE A 311 -12.41 -16.06 24.57
N ALA A 312 -13.22 -16.26 25.61
CA ALA A 312 -12.92 -17.19 26.70
C ALA A 312 -12.87 -18.66 26.26
N GLN A 313 -13.64 -19.03 25.23
CA GLN A 313 -13.60 -20.37 24.64
C GLN A 313 -12.32 -20.61 23.83
N ILE A 314 -11.72 -19.55 23.26
CA ILE A 314 -10.42 -19.62 22.59
C ILE A 314 -9.29 -19.58 23.61
N ASP A 315 -9.36 -18.65 24.57
CA ASP A 315 -8.39 -18.45 25.63
C ASP A 315 -9.07 -18.14 26.97
N SER A 316 -9.15 -19.16 27.82
CA SER A 316 -9.77 -19.08 29.15
C SER A 316 -9.03 -18.18 30.16
N THR A 317 -7.84 -17.67 29.82
CA THR A 317 -7.04 -16.80 30.71
C THR A 317 -7.37 -15.32 30.55
N LEU A 318 -8.14 -14.95 29.52
CA LEU A 318 -8.54 -13.58 29.25
C LEU A 318 -9.43 -13.01 30.34
N THR A 319 -9.31 -11.70 30.55
CA THR A 319 -10.15 -10.91 31.47
C THR A 319 -11.12 -10.02 30.69
N LEU A 320 -12.18 -9.54 31.34
CA LEU A 320 -13.13 -8.60 30.71
C LEU A 320 -12.41 -7.34 30.21
N ASP A 321 -11.46 -6.85 30.99
CA ASP A 321 -10.58 -5.74 30.63
C ASP A 321 -9.79 -6.02 29.34
N SER A 322 -9.14 -7.18 29.24
CA SER A 322 -8.36 -7.55 28.04
C SER A 322 -9.21 -7.57 26.76
N VAL A 323 -10.42 -8.10 26.84
CA VAL A 323 -11.36 -8.18 25.70
C VAL A 323 -11.99 -6.81 25.43
N THR A 324 -12.28 -6.01 26.44
CA THR A 324 -12.79 -4.63 26.27
C THR A 324 -11.82 -3.80 25.42
N GLY A 325 -10.52 -3.87 25.69
CA GLY A 325 -9.51 -3.17 24.90
C GLY A 325 -9.52 -3.61 23.43
N ILE A 326 -9.69 -4.90 23.17
CA ILE A 326 -9.82 -5.46 21.81
C ILE A 326 -11.06 -4.89 21.09
N LEU A 327 -12.20 -4.87 21.77
CA LEU A 327 -13.47 -4.40 21.20
C LEU A 327 -13.46 -2.89 20.91
N LEU A 328 -12.88 -2.08 21.80
CA LEU A 328 -12.72 -0.65 21.59
C LEU A 328 -11.83 -0.34 20.38
N ALA A 329 -10.88 -1.22 20.09
CA ALA A 329 -9.92 -1.03 19.02
C ALA A 329 -10.32 -1.64 17.67
N SER A 330 -11.38 -2.45 17.61
CA SER A 330 -11.75 -3.18 16.40
C SER A 330 -12.44 -2.31 15.34
N SER A 331 -13.10 -1.21 15.74
CA SER A 331 -13.84 -0.32 14.85
C SER A 331 -13.94 1.11 15.41
N ASN A 332 -13.83 2.12 14.54
CA ASN A 332 -14.16 3.52 14.87
C ASN A 332 -15.67 3.77 14.88
N ILE A 333 -16.46 2.87 14.31
CA ILE A 333 -17.90 2.86 14.47
C ILE A 333 -18.20 1.85 15.57
N GLY A 334 -18.37 2.34 16.81
CA GLY A 334 -18.60 1.46 17.97
C GLY A 334 -19.76 0.47 17.78
N ALA A 335 -20.75 0.83 16.96
CA ALA A 335 -21.87 -0.03 16.56
C ALA A 335 -21.46 -1.29 15.76
N TYR A 336 -20.20 -1.40 15.32
CA TYR A 336 -19.67 -2.50 14.49
C TYR A 336 -18.51 -3.26 15.17
N SER A 337 -18.17 -2.92 16.41
CA SER A 337 -16.99 -3.48 17.09
C SER A 337 -17.11 -4.98 17.39
N LEU A 338 -18.31 -5.46 17.74
CA LEU A 338 -18.56 -6.87 18.04
C LEU A 338 -18.38 -7.71 16.77
N GLU A 339 -19.01 -7.25 15.69
CA GLU A 339 -19.05 -7.87 14.37
C GLU A 339 -17.68 -7.92 13.72
N SER A 340 -16.93 -6.81 13.80
CA SER A 340 -15.57 -6.73 13.25
C SER A 340 -14.66 -7.75 13.93
N THR A 341 -14.88 -7.98 15.23
CA THR A 341 -14.08 -8.92 16.02
C THR A 341 -14.47 -10.37 15.74
N VAL A 342 -15.77 -10.68 15.66
CA VAL A 342 -16.26 -11.99 15.24
C VAL A 342 -15.81 -12.32 13.82
N SER A 343 -15.85 -11.35 12.90
CA SER A 343 -15.35 -11.51 11.54
C SER A 343 -13.85 -11.78 11.50
N ALA A 344 -13.05 -11.08 12.31
CA ALA A 344 -11.60 -11.31 12.39
C ALA A 344 -11.26 -12.72 12.91
N LEU A 345 -11.99 -13.20 13.93
CA LEU A 345 -11.85 -14.57 14.44
C LEU A 345 -12.34 -15.60 13.41
N GLY A 346 -13.47 -15.35 12.77
CA GLY A 346 -14.05 -16.21 11.74
C GLY A 346 -13.11 -16.42 10.56
N SER A 347 -12.57 -15.33 10.00
CA SER A 347 -11.60 -15.38 8.91
C SER A 347 -10.32 -16.14 9.26
N LEU A 348 -9.97 -16.29 10.54
CA LEU A 348 -8.80 -17.04 10.98
C LEU A 348 -9.11 -18.54 11.19
N PHE A 349 -10.25 -18.86 11.81
CA PHE A 349 -10.57 -20.22 12.25
C PHE A 349 -11.39 -21.03 11.24
N ASP A 350 -12.12 -20.36 10.35
CA ASP A 350 -12.95 -20.99 9.32
C ASP A 350 -12.59 -20.45 7.93
N SER A 351 -12.02 -21.33 7.10
CA SER A 351 -11.62 -20.98 5.73
C SER A 351 -12.80 -20.70 4.79
N ASP A 352 -13.99 -21.20 5.12
CA ASP A 352 -15.22 -20.97 4.37
C ASP A 352 -16.08 -19.84 4.99
N PHE A 353 -15.52 -19.10 5.95
CA PHE A 353 -16.23 -18.05 6.68
C PHE A 353 -16.71 -16.94 5.75
N ASN A 354 -18.02 -16.72 5.71
CA ASN A 354 -18.60 -15.63 4.95
C ASN A 354 -18.53 -14.32 5.73
N LYS A 355 -17.46 -13.54 5.51
CA LYS A 355 -17.24 -12.26 6.18
C LYS A 355 -18.42 -11.30 5.94
N ARG A 356 -19.04 -10.83 7.03
CA ARG A 356 -20.16 -9.88 7.01
C ARG A 356 -19.70 -8.52 7.52
N THR A 357 -20.28 -7.45 6.98
CA THR A 357 -20.13 -6.09 7.47
C THR A 357 -21.02 -5.84 8.68
N GLY A 358 -20.68 -4.87 9.53
CA GLY A 358 -21.54 -4.49 10.66
C GLY A 358 -22.97 -4.11 10.26
N ARG A 359 -23.17 -3.58 9.04
CA ARG A 359 -24.51 -3.32 8.49
C ARG A 359 -25.31 -4.59 8.24
N GLU A 360 -24.66 -5.66 7.78
CA GLU A 360 -25.33 -6.93 7.49
C GLU A 360 -25.79 -7.61 8.78
N TYR A 361 -24.94 -7.64 9.82
CA TYR A 361 -25.35 -8.10 11.15
C TYR A 361 -26.51 -7.29 11.75
N ASN A 362 -26.51 -5.96 11.55
CA ASN A 362 -27.62 -5.12 12.01
C ASN A 362 -28.94 -5.37 11.26
N SER A 363 -28.90 -6.02 10.10
CA SER A 363 -30.10 -6.41 9.36
C SER A 363 -30.70 -7.74 9.84
N ASN A 364 -29.89 -8.61 10.43
CA ASN A 364 -30.30 -9.86 11.05
C ASN A 364 -29.35 -10.22 12.20
N ARG A 365 -29.73 -9.90 13.44
CA ARG A 365 -28.87 -10.13 14.61
C ARG A 365 -28.53 -11.60 14.84
N ASP A 366 -29.37 -12.53 14.37
CA ASP A 366 -29.12 -13.96 14.49
C ASP A 366 -27.84 -14.41 13.76
N ASP A 367 -27.44 -13.69 12.71
CA ASP A 367 -26.20 -13.98 11.98
C ASP A 367 -24.96 -13.87 12.89
N LEU A 368 -24.95 -12.96 13.88
CA LEU A 368 -23.84 -12.84 14.84
C LEU A 368 -23.69 -14.12 15.67
N TYR A 369 -24.81 -14.63 16.18
CA TYR A 369 -24.83 -15.82 17.03
C TYR A 369 -24.54 -17.10 16.25
N GLN A 370 -25.01 -17.17 15.00
CA GLN A 370 -24.71 -18.28 14.12
C GLN A 370 -23.21 -18.33 13.79
N ASP A 371 -22.57 -17.18 13.53
CA ASP A 371 -21.13 -17.11 13.30
C ASP A 371 -20.32 -17.47 14.55
N ILE A 372 -20.72 -16.96 15.73
CA ILE A 372 -20.08 -17.35 17.00
C ILE A 372 -20.13 -18.88 17.16
N LYS A 373 -21.29 -19.49 16.93
CA LYS A 373 -21.50 -20.93 17.02
C LYS A 373 -20.63 -21.71 16.01
N ASP A 374 -20.54 -21.24 14.77
CA ASP A 374 -19.76 -21.89 13.72
C ASP A 374 -18.26 -21.80 14.02
N ILE A 375 -17.77 -20.64 14.49
CA ILE A 375 -16.39 -20.47 14.95
C ILE A 375 -16.11 -21.42 16.10
N THR A 376 -16.93 -21.42 17.15
CA THR A 376 -16.76 -22.32 18.31
C THR A 376 -16.70 -23.79 17.91
N ALA A 377 -17.43 -24.20 16.87
CA ALA A 377 -17.43 -25.58 16.38
C ALA A 377 -16.09 -26.00 15.72
N THR A 378 -15.27 -25.04 15.28
CA THR A 378 -13.94 -25.29 14.71
C THR A 378 -12.82 -25.38 15.77
N LEU A 379 -13.06 -24.87 16.98
CA LEU A 379 -12.04 -24.78 18.02
C LEU A 379 -11.65 -26.17 18.55
N PRO A 380 -10.36 -26.38 18.87
CA PRO A 380 -9.93 -27.63 19.50
C PRO A 380 -10.52 -27.77 20.92
N ASN A 381 -10.79 -29.00 21.33
CA ASN A 381 -11.29 -29.31 22.67
C ASN A 381 -10.32 -30.28 23.40
N PRO A 382 -9.58 -29.83 24.44
CA PRO A 382 -9.61 -28.49 25.04
C PRO A 382 -8.93 -27.42 24.16
N PRO A 383 -9.23 -26.13 24.35
CA PRO A 383 -8.58 -25.04 23.64
C PRO A 383 -7.07 -25.02 23.93
N SER A 384 -6.29 -24.70 22.91
CA SER A 384 -4.81 -24.68 22.97
C SER A 384 -4.20 -23.36 22.55
N GLN A 385 -5.03 -22.41 22.11
CA GLN A 385 -4.62 -21.11 21.61
C GLN A 385 -4.54 -20.11 22.77
N THR A 386 -3.74 -19.07 22.59
CA THR A 386 -3.74 -17.89 23.47
C THR A 386 -3.95 -16.63 22.65
N ILE A 387 -4.57 -15.62 23.25
CA ILE A 387 -4.84 -14.34 22.57
C ILE A 387 -4.02 -13.25 23.24
N GLU A 388 -3.14 -12.64 22.44
CA GLU A 388 -2.30 -11.52 22.85
C GLU A 388 -2.95 -10.22 22.37
N SER A 389 -3.47 -9.45 23.32
CA SER A 389 -4.08 -8.14 23.06
C SER A 389 -2.99 -7.10 22.75
N PHE A 390 -3.23 -6.23 21.77
CA PHE A 390 -2.33 -5.10 21.49
C PHE A 390 -2.62 -3.87 22.36
N PHE A 391 -3.15 -4.10 23.57
CA PHE A 391 -3.56 -3.06 24.51
C PHE A 391 -3.08 -3.35 25.93
N SER A 392 -2.86 -2.27 26.65
CA SER A 392 -2.61 -2.25 28.08
C SER A 392 -3.58 -1.30 28.77
N ILE A 393 -3.69 -1.42 30.09
CA ILE A 393 -4.46 -0.51 30.93
C ILE A 393 -3.47 0.26 31.81
N ASP A 394 -3.57 1.59 31.80
CA ASP A 394 -2.72 2.44 32.62
C ASP A 394 -3.16 2.45 34.11
N ALA A 395 -2.42 3.20 34.94
CA ALA A 395 -2.73 3.28 36.37
C ALA A 395 -4.06 4.00 36.66
N GLU A 396 -4.57 4.76 35.69
CA GLU A 396 -5.81 5.51 35.73
C GLU A 396 -7.01 4.71 35.18
N GLY A 397 -6.78 3.52 34.61
CA GLY A 397 -7.81 2.65 34.06
C GLY A 397 -8.13 2.91 32.58
N ASN A 398 -7.32 3.69 31.86
CA ASN A 398 -7.52 3.95 30.44
C ASN A 398 -6.88 2.87 29.57
N TYR A 399 -7.55 2.53 28.47
CA TYR A 399 -7.03 1.62 27.45
C TYR A 399 -6.01 2.33 26.55
N ILE A 400 -4.78 1.81 26.52
CA ILE A 400 -3.68 2.37 25.74
C ILE A 400 -3.14 1.30 24.77
N PRO A 401 -3.06 1.58 23.46
CA PRO A 401 -2.38 0.70 22.50
C PRO A 401 -0.92 0.42 22.91
N LEU A 402 -0.42 -0.78 22.62
CA LEU A 402 1.02 -1.03 22.62
C LEU A 402 1.73 -0.10 21.63
N SER A 403 3.01 0.16 21.84
CA SER A 403 3.77 0.97 20.89
C SER A 403 3.98 0.20 19.58
N ALA A 404 4.07 0.93 18.46
CA ALA A 404 4.31 0.32 17.15
C ALA A 404 5.60 -0.53 17.15
N SER A 405 6.65 -0.06 17.84
CA SER A 405 7.92 -0.79 17.97
C SER A 405 7.79 -2.11 18.74
N GLU A 406 6.91 -2.20 19.75
CA GLU A 406 6.65 -3.45 20.46
C GLU A 406 5.93 -4.45 19.55
N ILE A 407 4.90 -4.00 18.81
CA ILE A 407 4.15 -4.86 17.87
C ILE A 407 5.07 -5.33 16.73
N ASP A 408 5.87 -4.43 16.17
CA ASP A 408 6.85 -4.71 15.13
C ASP A 408 7.87 -5.77 15.59
N THR A 409 8.44 -5.62 16.80
CA THR A 409 9.38 -6.60 17.36
C THR A 409 8.75 -7.99 17.47
N LEU A 410 7.49 -8.07 17.92
CA LEU A 410 6.77 -9.34 18.03
C LEU A 410 6.47 -9.96 16.65
N ALA A 411 6.21 -9.13 15.65
CA ALA A 411 5.96 -9.54 14.28
C ALA A 411 7.19 -10.14 13.59
N HIS A 412 8.41 -9.76 13.97
CA HIS A 412 9.61 -10.38 13.42
C HIS A 412 9.73 -11.86 13.81
N ASP A 413 9.40 -12.20 15.06
CA ASP A 413 9.59 -13.55 15.61
C ASP A 413 8.41 -14.49 15.40
N ASN A 414 7.20 -13.97 15.16
CA ASN A 414 5.99 -14.78 15.23
C ASN A 414 4.93 -14.42 14.17
N ILE A 415 4.56 -15.43 13.38
CA ILE A 415 3.60 -15.35 12.27
C ILE A 415 2.21 -14.86 12.69
N ALA A 416 1.80 -15.11 13.94
CA ALA A 416 0.49 -14.65 14.44
C ALA A 416 0.40 -13.12 14.48
N TYR A 417 1.50 -12.44 14.82
CA TYR A 417 1.56 -10.98 14.82
C TYR A 417 1.65 -10.44 13.40
N ARG A 418 2.34 -11.13 12.48
CA ARG A 418 2.35 -10.75 11.05
C ARG A 418 0.95 -10.85 10.44
N TYR A 419 0.23 -11.94 10.72
CA TYR A 419 -1.17 -12.07 10.32
C TYR A 419 -2.05 -10.96 10.90
N ALA A 420 -1.84 -10.60 12.17
CA ALA A 420 -2.59 -9.52 12.80
C ALA A 420 -2.31 -8.16 12.13
N LEU A 421 -1.05 -7.88 11.77
CA LEU A 421 -0.66 -6.66 11.05
C LEU A 421 -1.25 -6.61 9.63
N THR A 422 -1.15 -7.70 8.87
CA THR A 422 -1.66 -7.74 7.47
C THR A 422 -3.18 -7.68 7.39
N ASN A 423 -3.90 -8.13 8.42
CA ASN A 423 -5.37 -8.10 8.46
C ASN A 423 -5.95 -6.95 9.32
N ILE A 424 -5.09 -6.10 9.90
CA ILE A 424 -5.48 -4.99 10.79
C ILE A 424 -6.31 -5.46 11.99
N ASN A 425 -5.83 -6.50 12.67
CA ASN A 425 -6.48 -7.07 13.85
C ASN A 425 -5.92 -6.46 15.16
N PRO A 426 -6.77 -6.15 16.15
CA PRO A 426 -6.37 -5.63 17.47
C PRO A 426 -5.70 -6.64 18.42
N PHE A 427 -5.45 -7.86 17.95
CA PHE A 427 -4.86 -8.95 18.72
C PHE A 427 -4.19 -9.96 17.81
N ALA A 428 -3.30 -10.77 18.38
CA ALA A 428 -2.72 -11.96 17.74
C ALA A 428 -3.21 -13.24 18.42
N VAL A 429 -3.45 -14.31 17.65
CA VAL A 429 -3.90 -15.61 18.17
C VAL A 429 -2.77 -16.63 18.08
N ILE A 430 -2.03 -16.79 19.17
CA ILE A 430 -0.88 -17.68 19.21
C ILE A 430 -1.34 -19.14 19.22
N GLY A 431 -0.70 -19.96 18.38
CA GLY A 431 -1.04 -21.38 18.23
C GLY A 431 -2.20 -21.69 17.28
N ALA A 432 -2.72 -20.69 16.56
CA ALA A 432 -3.62 -20.91 15.42
C ALA A 432 -2.88 -21.49 14.20
N ASN A 433 -3.63 -22.06 13.25
CA ASN A 433 -3.06 -22.64 12.02
C ASN A 433 -3.01 -21.60 10.90
N TYR A 434 -1.81 -21.12 10.59
CA TYR A 434 -1.58 -20.11 9.55
C TYR A 434 -1.23 -20.68 8.16
N THR A 435 -1.24 -22.01 7.99
CA THR A 435 -0.76 -22.66 6.75
C THR A 435 -1.51 -22.18 5.51
N GLU A 436 -2.82 -21.98 5.61
CA GLU A 436 -3.63 -21.55 4.46
C GLU A 436 -3.36 -20.10 4.04
N PHE A 437 -2.93 -19.25 4.98
CA PHE A 437 -2.60 -17.84 4.74
C PHE A 437 -1.12 -17.62 4.40
N ASN A 438 -0.31 -18.68 4.38
CA ASN A 438 1.13 -18.62 4.13
C ASN A 438 1.59 -19.71 3.16
N LYS A 439 0.76 -20.06 2.18
CA LYS A 439 1.07 -21.14 1.21
C LYS A 439 2.27 -20.81 0.33
N ASN A 440 2.43 -19.53 -0.01
CA ASN A 440 3.48 -19.03 -0.89
C ASN A 440 4.46 -18.10 -0.17
N GLY A 441 4.41 -18.01 1.16
CA GLY A 441 5.26 -17.13 1.96
C GLY A 441 4.69 -15.73 2.15
N GLU A 442 3.37 -15.55 2.04
CA GLU A 442 2.66 -14.27 2.18
C GLU A 442 2.89 -13.60 3.55
N LEU A 443 3.10 -14.40 4.59
CA LEU A 443 3.41 -13.95 5.94
C LEU A 443 4.87 -14.16 6.31
N ASP A 444 5.71 -14.62 5.38
CA ASP A 444 7.13 -14.82 5.63
C ASP A 444 7.89 -13.50 5.41
N LEU A 445 8.92 -13.27 6.24
CA LEU A 445 9.80 -12.12 6.06
C LEU A 445 10.61 -12.28 4.78
N TYR A 446 10.73 -11.22 4.02
CA TYR A 446 11.63 -11.16 2.88
C TYR A 446 13.08 -11.04 3.39
N THR A 447 13.85 -12.13 3.31
CA THR A 447 15.28 -12.11 3.64
C THR A 447 16.07 -12.93 2.63
N SER A 448 17.39 -12.73 2.58
CA SER A 448 18.30 -13.58 1.78
C SER A 448 18.19 -15.09 2.08
N SER A 449 17.69 -15.46 3.27
CA SER A 449 17.49 -16.85 3.70
C SER A 449 16.07 -17.38 3.46
N THR A 450 15.10 -16.48 3.29
CA THR A 450 13.69 -16.75 3.03
C THR A 450 13.29 -16.02 1.74
N PRO A 451 13.85 -16.44 0.58
CA PRO A 451 13.64 -15.72 -0.67
C PRO A 451 12.18 -15.76 -1.13
N ASN A 452 11.29 -16.53 -0.47
CA ASN A 452 9.85 -16.59 -0.76
C ASN A 452 8.99 -15.67 0.12
N GLY A 453 9.56 -15.02 1.13
CA GLY A 453 8.82 -14.07 1.94
C GLY A 453 8.35 -12.86 1.14
N GLN A 454 7.34 -12.16 1.65
CA GLN A 454 6.81 -10.93 1.06
C GLN A 454 6.98 -9.72 1.96
N LEU A 455 7.10 -9.93 3.27
CA LEU A 455 7.05 -8.86 4.25
C LEU A 455 8.46 -8.33 4.52
N SER A 456 8.75 -7.09 4.11
CA SER A 456 10.01 -6.42 4.44
C SER A 456 10.01 -5.88 5.88
N ASP A 457 11.18 -5.63 6.45
CA ASP A 457 11.31 -5.00 7.77
C ASP A 457 10.59 -3.64 7.80
N LYS A 458 10.71 -2.86 6.71
CA LYS A 458 10.04 -1.56 6.57
C LYS A 458 8.52 -1.69 6.51
N TYR A 459 8.02 -2.72 5.81
CA TYR A 459 6.58 -3.01 5.77
C TYR A 459 6.02 -3.29 7.16
N LEU A 460 6.70 -4.10 7.98
CA LEU A 460 6.25 -4.40 9.35
C LEU A 460 6.22 -3.15 10.23
N GLU A 461 7.27 -2.34 10.18
CA GLU A 461 7.34 -1.06 10.89
C GLU A 461 6.16 -0.15 10.51
N ASP A 462 5.93 0.06 9.22
CA ASP A 462 4.88 0.95 8.74
C ASP A 462 3.48 0.39 9.03
N ARG A 463 3.28 -0.93 8.92
CA ARG A 463 2.01 -1.56 9.29
C ARG A 463 1.72 -1.48 10.78
N ALA A 464 2.73 -1.65 11.63
CA ALA A 464 2.55 -1.47 13.07
C ALA A 464 2.17 -0.02 13.42
N ASN A 465 2.81 0.97 12.77
CA ASN A 465 2.45 2.37 12.94
C ASN A 465 1.02 2.69 12.47
N PHE A 466 0.63 2.18 11.30
CA PHE A 466 -0.73 2.33 10.80
C PHE A 466 -1.76 1.74 11.77
N LEU A 467 -1.51 0.51 12.23
CA LEU A 467 -2.40 -0.19 13.13
C LEU A 467 -2.58 0.56 14.47
N VAL A 468 -1.50 1.07 15.06
CA VAL A 468 -1.54 1.89 16.28
C VAL A 468 -2.31 3.20 16.07
N GLN A 469 -2.13 3.86 14.92
CA GLN A 469 -2.90 5.07 14.59
C GLN A 469 -4.40 4.76 14.51
N LEU A 470 -4.79 3.67 13.84
CA LEU A 470 -6.19 3.22 13.81
C LEU A 470 -6.72 2.91 15.21
N PHE A 471 -5.92 2.34 16.10
CA PHE A 471 -6.35 2.07 17.47
C PHE A 471 -6.63 3.34 18.27
N TYR A 472 -5.74 4.33 18.18
CA TYR A 472 -5.99 5.64 18.79
C TYR A 472 -7.22 6.32 18.19
N GLU A 473 -7.43 6.19 16.88
CA GLU A 473 -8.62 6.70 16.21
C GLU A 473 -9.89 6.02 16.72
N ASN A 474 -9.88 4.69 16.88
CA ASN A 474 -11.04 3.90 17.28
C ASN A 474 -11.41 4.14 18.76
N ILE A 475 -10.43 4.13 19.67
CA ILE A 475 -10.66 4.28 21.12
C ILE A 475 -11.19 5.67 21.48
N ASN A 476 -10.67 6.72 20.82
CA ASN A 476 -11.01 8.11 21.16
C ASN A 476 -12.18 8.65 20.34
N ASP A 477 -12.80 7.85 19.48
CA ASP A 477 -13.97 8.26 18.69
C ASP A 477 -15.25 8.17 19.53
N THR A 478 -15.67 9.29 20.12
CA THR A 478 -16.89 9.37 20.93
C THR A 478 -18.19 9.40 20.10
N GLY A 479 -18.23 8.75 18.93
CA GLY A 479 -19.44 8.56 18.14
C GLY A 479 -19.97 9.80 17.41
N ALA A 480 -19.16 10.84 17.25
CA ALA A 480 -19.54 12.08 16.56
C ALA A 480 -18.90 12.23 15.17
N LYS A 481 -18.27 11.18 14.61
CA LYS A 481 -17.82 11.20 13.21
C LYS A 481 -18.98 10.99 12.26
N ASN A 482 -19.79 12.03 12.06
CA ASN A 482 -20.50 12.15 10.80
C ASN A 482 -19.43 12.38 9.71
N PRO A 483 -19.25 11.48 8.73
CA PRO A 483 -18.31 11.68 7.62
C PRO A 483 -18.65 12.90 6.74
N TYR A 484 -19.74 13.60 7.04
CA TYR A 484 -20.17 14.86 6.43
C TYR A 484 -20.16 16.06 7.41
N ASP A 485 -19.56 15.97 8.60
CA ASP A 485 -19.37 17.14 9.46
C ASP A 485 -18.06 17.88 9.08
N PRO A 486 -18.15 19.04 8.41
CA PRO A 486 -16.97 19.83 8.04
C PRO A 486 -16.26 20.49 9.23
N TRP A 487 -16.77 20.34 10.47
CA TRP A 487 -16.19 20.92 11.68
C TRP A 487 -15.45 19.94 12.57
N ASN A 488 -15.22 18.70 12.12
CA ASN A 488 -14.39 17.75 12.85
C ASN A 488 -12.92 18.21 12.89
N THR A 489 -12.45 18.63 14.07
CA THR A 489 -11.09 19.16 14.30
C THR A 489 -10.18 18.22 15.08
N ASP A 490 -10.55 16.95 15.25
CA ASP A 490 -9.80 16.03 16.11
C ASP A 490 -8.44 15.69 15.47
N VAL A 491 -7.40 16.32 16.01
CA VAL A 491 -5.99 16.04 15.71
C VAL A 491 -5.41 15.35 16.93
N TYR A 492 -4.97 14.11 16.76
CA TYR A 492 -4.32 13.33 17.80
C TYR A 492 -2.91 13.89 18.01
N THR A 493 -2.76 14.76 19.02
CA THR A 493 -1.54 15.55 19.25
C THR A 493 -0.24 14.76 19.45
N ASN A 494 -0.33 13.45 19.70
CA ASN A 494 0.81 12.56 19.87
C ASN A 494 1.16 11.73 18.62
N LEU A 495 0.38 11.86 17.54
CA LEU A 495 0.61 11.12 16.29
C LEU A 495 1.15 12.05 15.20
N PRO A 496 1.99 11.57 14.28
CA PRO A 496 2.40 12.31 13.10
C PRO A 496 1.22 12.46 12.11
N SER A 497 1.24 13.51 11.29
CA SER A 497 0.26 13.70 10.21
C SER A 497 0.66 12.91 8.97
N TYR A 498 0.49 11.59 9.04
CA TYR A 498 0.71 10.65 7.94
C TYR A 498 -0.62 10.16 7.38
N TYR A 499 -0.65 9.94 6.07
CA TYR A 499 -1.75 9.29 5.37
C TYR A 499 -1.43 7.81 5.22
N TYR A 500 -2.30 6.96 5.76
CA TYR A 500 -2.22 5.52 5.55
C TYR A 500 -3.40 5.05 4.73
N ALA A 501 -3.15 4.13 3.79
CA ALA A 501 -4.19 3.46 3.02
C ALA A 501 -3.87 1.98 2.85
N ASP A 502 -4.86 1.14 3.07
CA ASP A 502 -4.83 -0.29 2.78
C ASP A 502 -5.86 -0.60 1.71
N LEU A 503 -5.38 -1.02 0.53
CA LEU A 503 -6.21 -1.33 -0.61
C LEU A 503 -6.95 -2.66 -0.44
N THR A 504 -6.41 -3.60 0.34
CA THR A 504 -7.06 -4.89 0.65
C THR A 504 -8.32 -4.68 1.49
N THR A 505 -8.22 -3.88 2.57
CA THR A 505 -9.36 -3.67 3.47
C THR A 505 -10.17 -2.42 3.13
N GLY A 506 -9.67 -1.56 2.25
CA GLY A 506 -10.20 -0.22 1.98
C GLY A 506 -10.10 0.75 3.16
N LYS A 507 -9.28 0.44 4.18
CA LYS A 507 -9.15 1.30 5.38
C LYS A 507 -8.17 2.42 5.07
N GLN A 508 -8.53 3.63 5.51
CA GLN A 508 -7.71 4.82 5.35
C GLN A 508 -7.69 5.61 6.65
N SER A 509 -6.57 6.28 6.92
CA SER A 509 -6.38 7.09 8.12
C SER A 509 -5.50 8.29 7.82
N LEU A 510 -5.84 9.44 8.41
CA LEU A 510 -5.06 10.66 8.33
C LEU A 510 -5.21 11.43 9.65
N ASN A 511 -4.11 11.58 10.37
CA ASN A 511 -4.08 12.45 11.55
C ASN A 511 -3.93 13.93 11.14
N ALA A 512 -4.99 14.47 10.56
CA ALA A 512 -5.12 15.87 10.17
C ALA A 512 -6.62 16.25 10.16
N PRO A 513 -6.97 17.55 10.09
CA PRO A 513 -8.36 17.96 9.96
C PRO A 513 -9.06 17.27 8.77
N TYR A 514 -10.25 16.74 8.97
CA TYR A 514 -10.95 15.86 8.01
C TYR A 514 -11.09 16.45 6.59
N THR A 515 -11.20 17.78 6.46
CA THR A 515 -11.29 18.46 5.15
C THR A 515 -10.08 18.24 4.25
N ASP A 516 -8.94 17.86 4.82
CA ASP A 516 -7.69 17.65 4.07
C ASP A 516 -7.63 16.27 3.42
N LEU A 517 -8.33 15.25 3.94
CA LEU A 517 -8.31 13.88 3.40
C LEU A 517 -8.71 13.83 1.93
N ALA A 518 -9.75 14.58 1.55
CA ALA A 518 -10.28 14.58 0.19
C ALA A 518 -9.57 15.57 -0.76
N THR A 519 -8.81 16.54 -0.25
CA THR A 519 -8.32 17.67 -1.07
C THR A 519 -6.82 17.95 -0.98
N LYS A 520 -6.10 17.32 -0.03
CA LYS A 520 -4.69 17.61 0.23
C LYS A 520 -3.85 16.39 0.62
N LYS A 521 -4.32 15.15 0.38
CA LYS A 521 -3.57 13.94 0.76
C LYS A 521 -2.12 13.96 0.22
N ASP A 522 -1.92 14.47 -0.99
CA ASP A 522 -0.61 14.56 -1.67
C ASP A 522 0.39 15.52 -0.99
N GLN A 523 -0.04 16.28 0.02
CA GLN A 523 0.81 17.18 0.81
C GLN A 523 1.39 16.50 2.07
N TYR A 524 0.88 15.32 2.41
CA TYR A 524 1.31 14.53 3.55
C TYR A 524 2.15 13.35 3.08
N GLN A 525 2.99 12.82 3.99
CA GLN A 525 3.68 11.58 3.73
C GLN A 525 2.67 10.43 3.70
N GLN A 526 2.72 9.62 2.65
CA GLN A 526 1.78 8.56 2.37
C GLN A 526 2.42 7.18 2.59
N PHE A 527 1.62 6.27 3.13
CA PHE A 527 1.98 4.88 3.36
C PHE A 527 0.85 4.04 2.76
N ILE A 528 1.06 3.55 1.55
CA ILE A 528 0.03 2.85 0.79
C ILE A 528 0.41 1.39 0.68
N PHE A 529 -0.48 0.52 1.14
CA PHE A 529 -0.32 -0.91 1.09
C PHE A 529 -1.31 -1.50 0.10
N GLY A 530 -0.77 -2.14 -0.93
CA GLY A 530 -1.47 -2.85 -1.97
C GLY A 530 -2.12 -4.15 -1.51
N SER A 531 -2.63 -4.90 -2.46
CA SER A 531 -3.42 -6.11 -2.25
C SER A 531 -2.74 -7.37 -2.74
N SER A 532 -3.45 -8.49 -2.74
CA SER A 532 -2.91 -9.75 -3.26
C SER A 532 -3.21 -9.95 -4.76
N GLU A 533 -3.78 -8.94 -5.41
CA GLU A 533 -4.22 -8.91 -6.80
C GLU A 533 -3.68 -7.63 -7.46
N GLU A 534 -3.72 -7.57 -8.79
CA GLU A 534 -3.32 -6.36 -9.54
C GLU A 534 -4.11 -5.14 -9.06
N ASP A 535 -3.38 -4.16 -8.51
CA ASP A 535 -3.96 -2.95 -7.97
C ASP A 535 -4.10 -1.84 -9.04
N PRO A 536 -5.09 -0.93 -8.87
CA PRO A 536 -5.04 0.36 -9.56
C PRO A 536 -3.74 1.11 -9.22
N ASP A 537 -3.22 1.92 -10.14
CA ASP A 537 -2.02 2.75 -9.95
C ASP A 537 -1.86 3.28 -8.51
N ILE A 538 -0.81 2.80 -7.84
CA ILE A 538 -0.45 3.20 -6.49
C ILE A 538 0.42 4.45 -6.59
N ALA A 539 -0.18 5.62 -6.42
CA ALA A 539 0.49 6.90 -6.53
C ALA A 539 0.72 7.56 -5.16
N GLY A 540 1.99 7.91 -4.91
CA GLY A 540 2.43 8.85 -3.90
C GLY A 540 2.12 10.30 -4.28
N GLY A 541 2.81 11.24 -3.65
CA GLY A 541 2.49 12.66 -3.59
C GLY A 541 3.75 13.49 -3.71
N SER A 542 3.85 14.55 -2.91
CA SER A 542 4.99 15.49 -2.94
C SER A 542 5.92 15.34 -1.73
N LYS A 543 5.81 14.23 -1.01
CA LYS A 543 6.52 13.89 0.22
C LYS A 543 7.16 12.51 0.07
N ASN A 544 8.00 12.15 1.03
CA ASN A 544 8.78 10.91 1.07
C ASN A 544 7.88 9.70 1.34
N ASP A 545 7.18 9.22 0.33
CA ASP A 545 6.10 8.26 0.48
C ASP A 545 6.60 6.82 0.45
N HIS A 546 5.90 5.93 1.15
CA HIS A 546 6.19 4.49 1.16
C HIS A 546 5.04 3.74 0.49
N LEU A 547 5.34 3.09 -0.63
CA LEU A 547 4.38 2.40 -1.47
C LEU A 547 4.74 0.91 -1.53
N TYR A 548 3.78 0.05 -1.28
CA TYR A 548 3.94 -1.40 -1.28
C TYR A 548 2.92 -2.02 -2.25
N GLY A 549 3.35 -2.66 -3.34
CA GLY A 549 2.47 -3.33 -4.31
C GLY A 549 1.89 -4.64 -3.76
N MET A 550 2.74 -5.44 -3.12
CA MET A 550 2.42 -6.75 -2.54
C MET A 550 2.37 -7.88 -3.58
N ASP A 551 1.23 -8.53 -3.84
CA ASP A 551 1.15 -9.50 -4.94
C ASP A 551 0.31 -8.92 -6.07
N GLY A 552 0.74 -9.05 -7.32
CA GLY A 552 0.06 -8.41 -8.43
C GLY A 552 1.06 -7.95 -9.47
N ASN A 553 0.59 -7.39 -10.57
CA ASN A 553 1.46 -6.64 -11.48
C ASN A 553 1.18 -5.16 -11.24
N ASP A 554 1.90 -4.55 -10.31
CA ASP A 554 1.49 -3.25 -9.78
C ASP A 554 2.24 -2.10 -10.43
N ILE A 555 1.57 -0.95 -10.54
CA ILE A 555 2.18 0.31 -11.00
C ILE A 555 2.34 1.23 -9.79
N LEU A 556 3.58 1.45 -9.37
CA LEU A 556 3.94 2.29 -8.22
C LEU A 556 4.58 3.60 -8.73
N LYS A 557 4.03 4.75 -8.32
CA LYS A 557 4.49 6.08 -8.74
C LYS A 557 4.81 6.94 -7.50
N GLY A 558 6.08 7.11 -7.15
CA GLY A 558 6.52 7.92 -6.01
C GLY A 558 6.18 9.41 -6.16
N ASN A 559 6.29 9.89 -7.40
CA ASN A 559 6.07 11.27 -7.83
C ASN A 559 7.15 12.25 -7.36
N GLY A 560 7.09 12.78 -6.15
CA GLY A 560 8.12 13.70 -5.68
C GLY A 560 8.38 13.54 -4.20
N GLY A 561 9.64 13.47 -3.82
CA GLY A 561 10.01 13.09 -2.47
C GLY A 561 11.27 12.25 -2.49
N SER A 562 11.66 11.69 -1.36
CA SER A 562 12.60 10.57 -1.34
C SER A 562 11.80 9.36 -0.91
N ASP A 563 11.32 8.62 -1.89
CA ASP A 563 10.27 7.63 -1.73
C ASP A 563 10.86 6.22 -1.52
N TYR A 564 10.03 5.34 -0.96
CA TYR A 564 10.31 3.92 -0.80
C TYR A 564 9.25 3.15 -1.57
N LEU A 565 9.62 2.51 -2.68
CA LEU A 565 8.73 1.72 -3.50
C LEU A 565 9.14 0.25 -3.39
N TYR A 566 8.21 -0.60 -2.98
CA TYR A 566 8.38 -2.04 -2.91
C TYR A 566 7.32 -2.73 -3.76
N GLY A 567 7.71 -3.28 -4.91
CA GLY A 567 6.83 -3.99 -5.84
C GLY A 567 6.19 -5.21 -5.18
N GLY A 568 7.01 -6.20 -4.85
CA GLY A 568 6.55 -7.39 -4.13
C GLY A 568 6.68 -8.63 -5.00
N LYS A 569 5.59 -9.34 -5.32
CA LYS A 569 5.62 -10.42 -6.32
C LYS A 569 4.78 -10.05 -7.53
N GLY A 570 5.39 -10.18 -8.69
CA GLY A 570 4.74 -10.15 -9.99
C GLY A 570 5.58 -9.36 -10.98
N ARG A 571 4.97 -8.70 -11.94
CA ARG A 571 5.70 -7.83 -12.89
C ARG A 571 5.36 -6.39 -12.55
N ASP A 572 6.13 -5.81 -11.66
CA ASP A 572 5.84 -4.48 -11.13
C ASP A 572 6.52 -3.40 -11.96
N THR A 573 5.90 -2.22 -12.05
CA THR A 573 6.46 -1.03 -12.68
C THR A 573 6.59 0.06 -11.63
N MET A 574 7.83 0.45 -11.32
CA MET A 574 8.12 1.46 -10.30
C MET A 574 8.71 2.72 -10.95
N HIS A 575 8.03 3.84 -10.78
CA HIS A 575 8.52 5.17 -11.12
C HIS A 575 8.92 5.88 -9.83
N GLY A 576 10.22 6.11 -9.61
CA GLY A 576 10.70 6.87 -8.45
C GLY A 576 10.12 8.29 -8.47
N GLY A 577 10.36 9.00 -9.56
CA GLY A 577 9.86 10.35 -9.74
C GLY A 577 11.00 11.35 -9.57
N THR A 578 10.83 12.33 -8.68
CA THR A 578 11.88 13.32 -8.39
C THR A 578 12.38 13.15 -6.97
N GLY A 579 13.70 13.01 -6.81
CA GLY A 579 14.35 13.06 -5.51
C GLY A 579 15.35 11.93 -5.35
N VAL A 580 15.32 11.21 -4.23
CA VAL A 580 16.26 10.10 -4.01
C VAL A 580 15.44 8.91 -3.57
N ASP A 581 14.99 8.13 -4.55
CA ASP A 581 14.03 7.08 -4.31
C ASP A 581 14.73 5.74 -4.14
N TYR A 582 14.12 4.88 -3.33
CA TYR A 582 14.56 3.51 -3.13
C TYR A 582 13.53 2.58 -3.75
N LEU A 583 13.94 1.88 -4.81
CA LEU A 583 13.09 1.02 -5.62
C LEU A 583 13.49 -0.44 -5.39
N TYR A 584 12.56 -1.23 -4.88
CA TYR A 584 12.73 -2.64 -4.57
C TYR A 584 11.68 -3.45 -5.32
N GLY A 585 12.03 -4.13 -6.42
CA GLY A 585 11.04 -4.90 -7.19
C GLY A 585 10.54 -6.13 -6.46
N GLY A 586 11.40 -6.75 -5.66
CA GLY A 586 11.06 -7.99 -4.97
C GLY A 586 11.27 -9.18 -5.90
N LYS A 587 10.18 -9.82 -6.34
CA LYS A 587 10.19 -11.00 -7.19
C LYS A 587 9.42 -10.76 -8.48
N GLY A 588 10.02 -11.23 -9.56
CA GLY A 588 9.36 -11.43 -10.82
C GLY A 588 10.17 -10.81 -11.94
N ILE A 589 9.57 -10.00 -12.81
CA ILE A 589 10.33 -9.27 -13.82
C ILE A 589 9.85 -7.84 -13.77
N ASP A 590 10.61 -7.02 -13.05
CA ASP A 590 10.18 -5.68 -12.68
C ASP A 590 10.78 -4.62 -13.59
N THR A 591 10.09 -3.50 -13.71
CA THR A 591 10.52 -2.33 -14.45
C THR A 591 10.82 -1.20 -13.47
N TYR A 592 12.02 -0.64 -13.58
CA TYR A 592 12.45 0.50 -12.79
C TYR A 592 12.60 1.71 -13.71
N ILE A 593 11.82 2.75 -13.47
CA ILE A 593 11.91 4.04 -14.14
C ILE A 593 12.48 5.02 -13.12
N ALA A 594 13.78 5.26 -13.27
CA ALA A 594 14.61 5.92 -12.28
C ALA A 594 15.22 7.22 -12.82
N ASP A 595 15.54 8.12 -11.91
CA ASP A 595 16.37 9.29 -12.17
C ASP A 595 17.85 9.03 -11.83
N ASP A 596 18.68 10.08 -11.93
CA ASP A 596 20.12 9.99 -11.70
C ASP A 596 20.52 9.91 -10.21
N GLN A 597 19.60 9.89 -9.26
CA GLN A 597 19.90 9.84 -7.82
C GLN A 597 19.33 8.60 -7.13
N ASP A 598 18.46 7.88 -7.83
CA ASP A 598 17.75 6.72 -7.32
C ASP A 598 18.64 5.53 -6.96
N ARG A 599 18.04 4.65 -6.17
CA ARG A 599 18.64 3.46 -5.60
C ARG A 599 17.77 2.25 -5.90
N ILE A 600 18.29 1.33 -6.69
CA ILE A 600 17.59 0.11 -7.05
C ILE A 600 18.23 -1.05 -6.29
N ASP A 601 17.44 -1.82 -5.56
CA ASP A 601 17.86 -3.10 -4.98
C ASP A 601 16.87 -4.18 -5.37
N ASP A 602 17.23 -4.93 -6.42
CA ASP A 602 16.47 -6.06 -6.89
C ASP A 602 17.06 -7.36 -6.35
N SER A 603 16.21 -8.02 -5.59
CA SER A 603 16.55 -9.17 -4.80
C SER A 603 16.67 -10.46 -5.61
N ASP A 604 15.89 -10.59 -6.70
CA ASP A 604 15.93 -11.72 -7.62
C ASP A 604 16.69 -11.40 -8.92
N ARG A 605 17.01 -10.10 -9.10
CA ARG A 605 17.87 -9.50 -10.12
C ARG A 605 17.27 -9.55 -11.52
N LYS A 606 15.96 -9.69 -11.63
CA LYS A 606 15.25 -9.82 -12.90
C LYS A 606 14.39 -8.59 -13.12
N GLY A 607 14.60 -7.98 -14.28
CA GLY A 607 13.87 -6.78 -14.61
C GLY A 607 14.65 -5.95 -15.61
N PHE A 608 14.20 -4.72 -15.77
CA PHE A 608 14.79 -3.74 -16.68
C PHE A 608 14.85 -2.38 -16.00
N VAL A 609 15.96 -1.66 -16.20
CA VAL A 609 16.13 -0.31 -15.68
C VAL A 609 16.10 0.69 -16.81
N TYR A 610 15.35 1.75 -16.61
CA TYR A 610 15.23 2.88 -17.51
C TYR A 610 15.74 4.12 -16.79
N LEU A 611 16.67 4.82 -17.42
CA LEU A 611 17.22 6.08 -16.95
C LEU A 611 17.01 7.12 -18.05
N ASN A 612 16.40 8.26 -17.71
CA ASN A 612 16.07 9.32 -18.68
C ASN A 612 15.26 8.81 -19.88
N GLY A 613 14.39 7.82 -19.67
CA GLY A 613 13.54 7.24 -20.73
C GLY A 613 14.22 6.20 -21.62
N THR A 614 15.52 5.96 -21.42
CA THR A 614 16.28 4.97 -22.18
C THR A 614 16.57 3.75 -21.33
N ARG A 615 16.37 2.56 -21.91
CA ARG A 615 16.63 1.30 -21.23
C ARG A 615 18.12 1.03 -21.15
N LEU A 616 18.61 0.78 -19.94
CA LEU A 616 19.97 0.33 -19.72
C LEU A 616 20.12 -1.11 -20.22
N THR A 617 21.03 -1.33 -21.18
CA THR A 617 21.33 -2.67 -21.70
C THR A 617 22.77 -3.12 -21.44
N GLY A 618 23.58 -2.26 -20.82
CA GLY A 618 24.97 -2.51 -20.45
C GLY A 618 25.98 -1.87 -21.38
N GLY A 619 27.24 -2.27 -21.24
CA GLY A 619 28.38 -1.59 -21.87
C GLY A 619 29.61 -2.46 -21.96
N THR A 620 30.59 -1.96 -22.70
CA THR A 620 31.88 -2.62 -22.92
C THR A 620 32.97 -1.82 -22.22
N ARG A 621 33.96 -2.50 -21.64
CA ARG A 621 35.14 -1.83 -21.11
C ARG A 621 36.09 -1.46 -22.23
N GLU A 622 36.43 -0.17 -22.33
CA GLU A 622 37.37 0.34 -23.32
C GLU A 622 38.83 0.21 -22.87
N LYS A 623 39.73 0.15 -23.85
CA LYS A 623 41.18 0.12 -23.66
C LYS A 623 41.63 1.41 -22.98
N GLY A 624 42.27 1.30 -21.82
CA GLY A 624 42.73 2.47 -21.05
C GLY A 624 41.67 3.10 -20.13
N ALA A 625 40.41 2.67 -20.20
CA ALA A 625 39.38 3.12 -19.25
C ALA A 625 39.76 2.76 -17.80
N PRO A 626 39.34 3.58 -16.81
CA PRO A 626 39.53 3.25 -15.40
C PRO A 626 39.04 1.83 -15.07
N PRO A 627 39.66 1.15 -14.07
CA PRO A 627 39.23 -0.19 -13.70
C PRO A 627 37.73 -0.24 -13.39
N ASN A 628 37.05 -1.25 -13.93
CA ASN A 628 35.60 -1.48 -13.76
C ASN A 628 34.69 -0.37 -14.30
N THR A 629 35.19 0.47 -15.21
CA THR A 629 34.37 1.42 -15.97
C THR A 629 34.03 0.83 -17.34
N TYR A 630 32.75 0.91 -17.71
CA TYR A 630 32.19 0.42 -18.96
C TYR A 630 31.33 1.52 -19.56
N ILE A 631 31.24 1.58 -20.88
CA ILE A 631 30.49 2.63 -21.58
C ILE A 631 29.48 1.92 -22.48
N SER A 632 28.24 2.42 -22.51
CA SER A 632 27.20 1.95 -23.43
C SER A 632 27.59 2.25 -24.88
N HIS A 633 26.98 1.54 -25.84
CA HIS A 633 27.27 1.74 -27.26
C HIS A 633 27.02 3.17 -27.73
N ASP A 634 25.91 3.77 -27.30
CA ASP A 634 25.51 5.17 -27.53
C ASP A 634 26.28 6.17 -26.64
N ARG A 635 27.21 5.69 -25.79
CA ARG A 635 27.98 6.46 -24.81
C ARG A 635 27.16 7.32 -23.84
N GLN A 636 25.83 7.21 -23.85
CA GLN A 636 24.93 7.95 -22.95
C GLN A 636 25.08 7.51 -21.49
N PHE A 637 25.57 6.28 -21.28
CA PHE A 637 25.70 5.67 -19.97
C PHE A 637 27.13 5.21 -19.69
N THR A 638 27.72 5.80 -18.65
CA THR A 638 28.93 5.28 -18.02
C THR A 638 28.54 4.41 -16.83
N TYR A 639 28.98 3.17 -16.83
CA TYR A 639 28.78 2.20 -15.77
C TYR A 639 30.07 2.02 -14.97
N VAL A 640 30.01 2.15 -13.64
CA VAL A 640 31.14 1.94 -12.74
C VAL A 640 30.79 0.84 -11.75
N LEU A 641 31.47 -0.30 -11.84
CA LEU A 641 31.23 -1.44 -10.95
C LEU A 641 32.21 -1.43 -9.76
N SER A 642 31.66 -1.30 -8.55
CA SER A 642 32.39 -1.36 -7.29
C SER A 642 31.85 -2.48 -6.40
N GLY A 643 32.53 -3.62 -6.39
CA GLY A 643 32.02 -4.82 -5.71
C GLY A 643 30.77 -5.35 -6.39
N THR A 644 29.62 -5.30 -5.71
CA THR A 644 28.29 -5.65 -6.25
C THR A 644 27.41 -4.42 -6.46
N THR A 645 27.98 -3.22 -6.42
CA THR A 645 27.26 -1.97 -6.65
C THR A 645 27.64 -1.43 -8.03
N LEU A 646 26.65 -1.27 -8.90
CA LEU A 646 26.80 -0.67 -10.21
C LEU A 646 26.27 0.76 -10.17
N THR A 647 27.15 1.74 -10.40
CA THR A 647 26.75 3.15 -10.50
C THR A 647 26.68 3.56 -11.97
N VAL A 648 25.58 4.19 -12.37
CA VAL A 648 25.34 4.67 -13.74
C VAL A 648 25.43 6.20 -13.74
N ASN A 649 26.22 6.76 -14.65
CA ASN A 649 26.49 8.21 -14.78
C ASN A 649 26.93 8.90 -13.48
N GLY A 650 27.51 8.14 -12.55
CA GLY A 650 27.98 8.65 -11.25
C GLY A 650 26.88 8.90 -10.22
N GLY A 651 25.61 8.57 -10.53
CA GLY A 651 24.46 8.91 -9.71
C GLY A 651 23.56 7.71 -9.39
N LEU A 652 22.79 7.21 -10.38
CA LEU A 652 21.90 6.06 -10.22
C LEU A 652 22.69 4.85 -9.70
N THR A 653 22.20 4.25 -8.64
CA THR A 653 22.92 3.17 -7.94
C THR A 653 22.10 1.89 -7.92
N LEU A 654 22.64 0.83 -8.51
CA LEU A 654 22.07 -0.52 -8.49
C LEU A 654 22.86 -1.37 -7.48
N TYR A 655 22.19 -1.84 -6.43
CA TYR A 655 22.76 -2.73 -5.43
C TYR A 655 22.66 -4.19 -5.87
N ASN A 656 23.52 -5.04 -5.29
CA ASN A 656 23.54 -6.49 -5.50
C ASN A 656 23.67 -6.93 -6.97
N TYR A 657 24.21 -6.06 -7.81
CA TYR A 657 24.44 -6.29 -9.23
C TYR A 657 25.45 -7.43 -9.46
N ILE A 658 25.13 -8.27 -10.43
CA ILE A 658 26.04 -9.23 -11.07
C ILE A 658 25.84 -9.13 -12.58
N ASP A 659 26.80 -9.63 -13.37
CA ASP A 659 26.68 -9.60 -14.83
C ASP A 659 25.31 -10.14 -15.31
N LYS A 660 24.65 -9.38 -16.19
CA LYS A 660 23.31 -9.60 -16.75
C LYS A 660 22.13 -9.38 -15.80
N ALA A 661 22.36 -9.03 -14.54
CA ALA A 661 21.28 -8.61 -13.64
C ALA A 661 20.53 -7.42 -14.25
N LEU A 662 19.21 -7.40 -14.08
CA LEU A 662 18.34 -6.32 -14.55
C LEU A 662 18.47 -6.00 -16.06
N GLY A 663 18.85 -6.99 -16.86
CA GLY A 663 19.01 -6.81 -18.30
C GLY A 663 20.23 -5.97 -18.69
N ILE A 664 21.24 -5.86 -17.83
CA ILE A 664 22.45 -5.07 -18.07
C ILE A 664 23.65 -6.01 -18.15
N LYS A 665 24.31 -6.10 -19.31
CA LYS A 665 25.52 -6.94 -19.50
C LYS A 665 26.78 -6.07 -19.57
N LEU A 666 27.81 -6.42 -18.79
CA LEU A 666 29.10 -5.72 -18.80
C LEU A 666 30.20 -6.63 -19.36
N GLU A 667 30.86 -6.22 -20.44
CA GLU A 667 31.88 -7.04 -21.12
C GLU A 667 33.29 -6.51 -20.90
N THR A 668 34.24 -7.41 -20.64
CA THR A 668 35.68 -7.09 -20.52
C THR A 668 36.45 -7.56 -21.74
N GLU A 669 37.47 -6.81 -22.18
CA GLU A 669 38.30 -7.06 -23.38
C GLU A 669 38.90 -8.49 -23.50
N THR A 670 38.87 -9.31 -22.44
CA THR A 670 39.46 -10.66 -22.42
C THR A 670 38.46 -11.81 -22.59
N ASP A 671 37.15 -11.55 -22.60
CA ASP A 671 36.14 -12.60 -22.81
C ASP A 671 35.87 -12.91 -24.28
N SER A 672 36.51 -12.17 -25.18
CA SER A 672 36.50 -12.42 -26.61
C SER A 672 37.49 -13.54 -26.95
N GLY A 673 37.00 -14.78 -26.82
CA GLY A 673 37.54 -15.93 -27.55
C GLY A 673 37.41 -15.77 -29.08
N ASP A 674 36.69 -14.73 -29.51
CA ASP A 674 36.57 -14.25 -30.87
C ASP A 674 37.31 -12.91 -31.03
N SER A 675 37.75 -12.60 -32.23
CA SER A 675 38.65 -11.47 -32.53
C SER A 675 38.00 -10.12 -32.18
N PRO A 676 38.75 -9.03 -31.91
CA PRO A 676 38.22 -7.66 -31.95
C PRO A 676 37.60 -7.26 -33.30
N ASP A 677 37.70 -8.14 -34.32
CA ASP A 677 37.01 -8.10 -35.61
C ASP A 677 35.55 -8.59 -35.57
N ASP A 678 35.01 -9.03 -34.42
CA ASP A 678 33.59 -9.30 -34.29
C ASP A 678 32.82 -7.98 -34.20
N THR A 679 32.76 -7.30 -35.34
CA THR A 679 31.62 -6.46 -35.72
C THR A 679 30.34 -7.16 -35.29
N PRO A 680 29.30 -6.44 -34.82
CA PRO A 680 28.00 -7.07 -34.55
C PRO A 680 27.68 -8.05 -35.69
N ASP A 681 27.47 -9.33 -35.40
CA ASP A 681 27.50 -10.45 -36.38
C ASP A 681 26.57 -10.26 -37.62
N ASP A 682 25.76 -9.22 -37.65
CA ASP A 682 24.76 -8.86 -38.66
C ASP A 682 24.78 -7.37 -39.07
N VAL A 683 25.95 -6.73 -39.22
CA VAL A 683 26.02 -5.36 -39.81
C VAL A 683 25.51 -5.37 -41.27
N PRO A 684 24.73 -4.37 -41.73
CA PRO A 684 24.41 -4.22 -43.14
C PRO A 684 25.68 -4.22 -44.01
N VAL A 685 25.71 -5.06 -45.06
CA VAL A 685 26.90 -5.26 -45.89
C VAL A 685 26.99 -4.14 -46.95
N SER A 686 28.09 -3.36 -46.92
CA SER A 686 28.36 -2.27 -47.88
C SER A 686 28.18 -2.69 -49.35
N PHE A 687 27.66 -1.80 -50.18
CA PHE A 687 27.47 -2.01 -51.62
C PHE A 687 28.79 -2.06 -52.40
N ASN A 688 29.89 -1.51 -51.86
CA ASN A 688 31.25 -1.63 -52.40
C ASN A 688 32.31 -1.05 -51.42
N PRO A 689 33.19 -1.86 -50.81
CA PRO A 689 34.08 -1.45 -49.70
C PRO A 689 35.26 -0.53 -50.07
N THR A 690 35.20 0.19 -51.21
CA THR A 690 36.37 0.91 -51.78
C THR A 690 36.20 2.42 -51.91
N VAL A 691 35.14 3.04 -51.38
CA VAL A 691 34.98 4.50 -51.41
C VAL A 691 34.95 4.98 -49.97
N ARG A 692 36.08 5.48 -49.46
CA ARG A 692 36.14 6.19 -48.18
C ARG A 692 35.59 7.60 -48.39
N ARG A 693 34.80 8.08 -47.41
CA ARG A 693 34.36 9.48 -47.36
C ARG A 693 35.55 10.32 -46.92
N ARG A 694 35.95 11.28 -47.75
CA ARG A 694 37.07 12.18 -47.45
C ARG A 694 36.58 13.26 -46.50
N VAL A 695 37.10 13.30 -45.28
CA VAL A 695 36.84 14.38 -44.33
C VAL A 695 38.13 14.74 -43.64
N ASP A 696 38.58 15.97 -43.86
CA ASP A 696 39.99 16.34 -43.77
C ASP A 696 40.22 17.58 -42.89
N PRO A 697 39.97 17.48 -41.56
CA PRO A 697 40.14 18.60 -40.64
C PRO A 697 41.57 19.14 -40.59
N LEU A 698 41.69 20.43 -40.25
CA LEU A 698 42.96 21.10 -40.04
C LEU A 698 43.48 20.91 -38.62
N ILE A 699 44.61 20.21 -38.49
CA ILE A 699 45.27 19.93 -37.21
C ILE A 699 46.56 20.73 -37.10
N PHE A 700 46.74 21.44 -35.99
CA PHE A 700 47.86 22.30 -35.67
C PHE A 700 48.83 21.57 -34.76
N ASP A 701 50.11 21.52 -35.14
CA ASP A 701 51.19 21.06 -34.25
C ASP A 701 51.43 22.13 -33.18
N LEU A 702 50.90 21.89 -31.98
CA LEU A 702 50.97 22.84 -30.86
C LEU A 702 52.15 22.57 -29.92
N ASN A 703 52.72 21.38 -29.97
CA ASN A 703 53.87 20.99 -29.14
C ASN A 703 55.22 21.27 -29.83
N HIS A 704 55.18 21.61 -31.12
CA HIS A 704 56.31 21.99 -31.98
C HIS A 704 57.33 20.87 -32.20
N ASP A 705 56.87 19.62 -32.30
CA ASP A 705 57.73 18.46 -32.57
C ASP A 705 57.81 18.08 -34.07
N ASP A 706 57.23 18.91 -34.94
CA ASP A 706 57.10 18.76 -36.39
C ASP A 706 56.28 17.51 -36.81
N LYS A 707 55.49 16.94 -35.90
CA LYS A 707 54.60 15.80 -36.16
C LYS A 707 53.20 16.10 -35.69
N ILE A 708 52.27 15.27 -36.14
CA ILE A 708 50.91 15.23 -35.61
C ILE A 708 50.71 13.85 -35.03
N GLY A 709 50.49 13.77 -33.71
CA GLY A 709 50.20 12.51 -33.06
C GLY A 709 48.77 12.06 -33.38
N SER A 710 48.57 10.74 -33.47
CA SER A 710 47.29 10.19 -33.93
C SER A 710 46.99 8.81 -33.35
N VAL A 711 45.71 8.46 -33.24
CA VAL A 711 45.17 7.17 -32.78
C VAL A 711 44.33 6.56 -33.91
N SER A 712 44.45 5.25 -34.12
CA SER A 712 43.66 4.54 -35.14
C SER A 712 42.20 4.41 -34.74
N VAL A 713 41.30 4.28 -35.72
CA VAL A 713 39.86 4.11 -35.43
C VAL A 713 39.62 2.97 -34.45
N ASP A 714 40.34 1.84 -34.59
CA ASP A 714 40.21 0.67 -33.70
C ASP A 714 40.57 0.95 -32.24
N ASP A 715 41.50 1.87 -31.99
CA ASP A 715 42.00 2.23 -30.65
C ASP A 715 41.41 3.55 -30.15
N SER A 716 40.64 4.26 -30.99
CA SER A 716 40.07 5.58 -30.70
C SER A 716 38.75 5.48 -29.94
N THR A 717 38.54 6.40 -29.01
CA THR A 717 37.28 6.57 -28.28
C THR A 717 36.46 7.74 -28.80
N ALA A 718 36.98 8.47 -29.79
CA ALA A 718 36.35 9.66 -30.35
C ALA A 718 35.25 9.29 -31.35
N PHE A 719 34.08 9.93 -31.18
CA PHE A 719 33.02 9.98 -32.16
C PHE A 719 32.87 11.42 -32.61
N PHE A 720 32.79 11.66 -33.92
CA PHE A 720 32.62 13.01 -34.43
C PHE A 720 31.73 12.94 -35.68
N ASP A 721 30.74 13.82 -35.75
CA ASP A 721 29.82 13.91 -36.89
C ASP A 721 30.57 14.50 -38.08
N LEU A 722 31.08 13.63 -38.95
CA LEU A 722 31.93 14.01 -40.08
C LEU A 722 31.12 14.46 -41.30
N ASP A 723 29.78 14.39 -41.24
CA ASP A 723 28.93 14.71 -42.38
C ASP A 723 27.76 15.65 -42.13
N ALA A 724 27.66 16.13 -40.89
CA ALA A 724 26.67 17.06 -40.39
C ALA A 724 25.24 16.54 -40.52
N ASP A 725 25.04 15.24 -40.37
CA ASP A 725 23.71 14.65 -40.41
C ASP A 725 23.09 14.43 -39.03
N GLY A 726 23.81 14.82 -37.97
CA GLY A 726 23.36 14.75 -36.58
C GLY A 726 23.70 13.44 -35.88
N ILE A 727 24.47 12.55 -36.53
CA ILE A 727 24.94 11.29 -35.98
C ILE A 727 26.47 11.24 -36.10
N ALA A 728 27.14 10.99 -34.97
CA ALA A 728 28.60 10.97 -34.92
C ALA A 728 29.13 9.57 -35.22
N GLU A 729 30.11 9.45 -36.12
CA GLU A 729 30.77 8.18 -36.43
C GLU A 729 32.04 7.99 -35.61
N ARG A 730 32.41 6.73 -35.35
CA ARG A 730 33.69 6.44 -34.71
C ARG A 730 34.83 6.80 -35.65
N VAL A 731 35.76 7.62 -35.17
CA VAL A 731 36.85 8.16 -35.99
C VAL A 731 38.21 7.88 -35.36
N GLY A 732 39.21 7.63 -36.19
CA GLY A 732 40.60 7.83 -35.82
C GLY A 732 40.81 9.30 -35.45
N TRP A 733 41.65 9.54 -34.45
CA TRP A 733 41.73 10.85 -33.81
C TRP A 733 43.16 11.37 -33.71
N PHE A 734 43.31 12.64 -33.33
CA PHE A 734 44.61 13.24 -33.02
C PHE A 734 44.91 13.14 -31.51
N THR A 735 46.18 13.29 -31.13
CA THR A 735 46.57 13.23 -29.70
C THR A 735 46.43 14.61 -29.02
N PRO A 736 46.26 14.67 -27.68
CA PRO A 736 46.01 15.92 -26.94
C PRO A 736 47.06 17.02 -27.08
N GLU A 737 48.28 16.65 -27.46
CA GLU A 737 49.38 17.58 -27.61
C GLU A 737 49.21 18.54 -28.81
N ASP A 738 48.32 18.21 -29.74
CA ASP A 738 47.98 18.98 -30.94
C ASP A 738 46.56 19.56 -30.83
N GLY A 739 46.11 20.32 -31.83
CA GLY A 739 44.77 20.94 -31.78
C GLY A 739 44.07 21.06 -33.13
N LEU A 740 42.76 20.81 -33.14
CA LEU A 740 41.92 20.90 -34.32
C LEU A 740 41.33 22.31 -34.49
N LEU A 741 41.39 22.89 -35.69
CA LEU A 741 40.83 24.22 -35.97
C LEU A 741 39.32 24.18 -36.15
N ALA A 742 38.62 25.03 -35.40
CA ALA A 742 37.18 25.08 -35.38
C ALA A 742 36.62 26.52 -35.29
N HIS A 743 35.34 26.65 -35.62
CA HIS A 743 34.50 27.83 -35.49
C HIS A 743 33.10 27.37 -35.06
N ASP A 744 32.74 27.63 -33.80
CA ASP A 744 31.37 27.46 -33.28
C ASP A 744 30.43 28.41 -34.04
N LYS A 745 29.80 27.88 -35.10
CA LYS A 745 28.95 28.68 -36.01
C LYS A 745 27.56 28.87 -35.41
N ASN A 746 27.11 27.92 -34.59
CA ASN A 746 25.77 27.91 -34.04
C ASN A 746 25.67 28.64 -32.66
N GLN A 747 26.81 28.99 -32.07
CA GLN A 747 27.01 29.69 -30.80
C GLN A 747 26.48 28.93 -29.58
N ASN A 748 26.55 27.60 -29.59
CA ASN A 748 26.15 26.75 -28.47
C ASN A 748 27.27 26.52 -27.45
N GLY A 749 28.50 26.96 -27.75
CA GLY A 749 29.68 26.82 -26.89
C GLY A 749 30.42 25.50 -27.01
N PHE A 750 30.03 24.65 -27.95
CA PHE A 750 30.61 23.34 -28.23
C PHE A 750 31.02 23.26 -29.71
N ILE A 751 31.92 22.33 -30.02
CA ILE A 751 32.25 21.96 -31.40
C ILE A 751 31.70 20.56 -31.59
N ASP A 752 30.60 20.45 -32.35
CA ASP A 752 29.80 19.23 -32.38
C ASP A 752 29.71 18.57 -33.75
N GLY A 753 30.33 19.11 -34.80
CA GLY A 753 30.38 18.41 -36.08
C GLY A 753 31.18 19.08 -37.17
N ILE A 754 31.18 18.45 -38.34
CA ILE A 754 32.00 18.87 -39.50
C ILE A 754 31.72 20.30 -39.94
N ASN A 755 30.48 20.77 -39.74
CA ASN A 755 30.08 22.13 -40.05
C ASN A 755 30.83 23.18 -39.24
N GLU A 756 31.42 22.81 -38.11
CA GLU A 756 32.10 23.71 -37.20
C GLU A 756 33.62 23.57 -37.26
N VAL A 757 34.13 22.70 -38.13
CA VAL A 757 35.56 22.56 -38.42
C VAL A 757 35.81 22.86 -39.90
N PHE A 758 37.06 22.79 -40.34
CA PHE A 758 37.45 23.15 -41.71
C PHE A 758 37.96 21.92 -42.47
N GLY A 759 37.32 21.61 -43.60
CA GLY A 759 37.55 20.42 -44.42
C GLY A 759 36.23 19.66 -44.64
N ASN A 760 36.01 19.13 -45.85
CA ASN A 760 34.84 18.32 -46.17
C ASN A 760 35.07 17.40 -47.39
N SER A 761 34.00 16.71 -47.81
CA SER A 761 34.02 15.76 -48.93
C SER A 761 34.33 16.37 -50.29
N GLU A 762 34.18 17.68 -50.46
CA GLU A 762 34.37 18.39 -51.73
C GLU A 762 35.58 19.35 -51.74
N ILE A 763 35.89 19.98 -50.60
CA ILE A 763 36.89 21.06 -50.49
C ILE A 763 37.83 20.77 -49.32
N ASP A 764 39.14 20.90 -49.55
CA ASP A 764 40.16 20.76 -48.51
C ASP A 764 40.11 21.87 -47.47
N GLY A 765 40.53 21.58 -46.23
CA GLY A 765 40.34 22.49 -45.10
C GLY A 765 41.00 23.85 -45.28
N ILE A 766 42.20 23.91 -45.87
CA ILE A 766 42.90 25.18 -46.12
C ILE A 766 42.18 26.01 -47.20
N SER A 767 41.70 25.34 -48.25
CA SER A 767 40.90 25.98 -49.30
C SER A 767 39.55 26.47 -48.78
N GLU A 768 38.92 25.74 -47.85
CA GLU A 768 37.68 26.17 -47.19
C GLU A 768 37.93 27.40 -46.31
N LEU A 769 39.00 27.36 -45.51
CA LEU A 769 39.41 28.46 -44.64
C LEU A 769 39.62 29.76 -45.44
N GLY A 770 40.28 29.68 -46.60
CA GLY A 770 40.46 30.83 -47.49
C GLY A 770 39.20 31.31 -48.20
N GLN A 771 38.18 30.47 -48.39
CA GLN A 771 36.90 30.87 -48.98
C GLN A 771 35.97 31.54 -47.97
N ASN A 772 35.99 31.05 -46.74
CA ASN A 772 35.00 31.41 -45.72
C ASN A 772 35.50 32.43 -44.70
N ILE A 773 36.81 32.55 -44.49
CA ILE A 773 37.40 33.41 -43.44
C ILE A 773 38.22 34.59 -44.02
N ASP A 774 39.00 34.41 -45.09
CA ASP A 774 39.84 35.47 -45.71
C ASP A 774 38.98 36.52 -46.45
N ASP A 775 38.43 37.48 -45.71
CA ASP A 775 37.49 38.48 -46.25
C ASP A 775 38.18 39.56 -47.09
N ASN A 776 39.48 39.79 -46.83
CA ASN A 776 40.28 40.81 -47.47
C ASN A 776 41.09 40.27 -48.68
N ARG A 777 41.16 38.94 -48.81
CA ARG A 777 41.79 38.15 -49.89
C ARG A 777 43.29 38.35 -50.04
N ASP A 778 44.00 38.52 -48.93
CA ASP A 778 45.45 38.70 -48.94
C ASP A 778 46.25 37.38 -48.84
N GLY A 779 45.55 36.24 -48.69
CA GLY A 779 46.15 34.91 -48.68
C GLY A 779 46.66 34.47 -47.31
N VAL A 780 46.31 35.19 -46.24
CA VAL A 780 46.56 34.79 -44.86
C VAL A 780 45.30 35.02 -44.02
N ILE A 781 45.17 34.26 -42.93
CA ILE A 781 44.12 34.49 -41.93
C ILE A 781 44.78 35.16 -40.73
N ASP A 782 44.47 36.45 -40.50
CA ASP A 782 44.99 37.22 -39.38
C ASP A 782 43.97 38.22 -38.81
N SER A 783 44.38 39.08 -37.87
CA SER A 783 43.47 40.02 -37.20
C SER A 783 42.84 41.08 -38.13
N GLN A 784 43.18 41.09 -39.43
CA GLN A 784 42.47 41.90 -40.43
C GLN A 784 41.17 41.23 -40.92
N ASP A 785 40.98 39.93 -40.69
CA ASP A 785 39.79 39.18 -41.09
C ASP A 785 38.72 39.21 -40.00
N THR A 786 37.47 39.46 -40.39
CA THR A 786 36.36 39.69 -39.45
C THR A 786 36.03 38.51 -38.54
N LEU A 787 36.32 37.28 -38.96
CA LEU A 787 36.05 36.06 -38.19
C LEU A 787 37.28 35.52 -37.43
N PHE A 788 38.45 36.16 -37.53
CA PHE A 788 39.68 35.69 -36.89
C PHE A 788 39.54 35.48 -35.38
N ASP A 789 38.89 36.43 -34.70
CA ASP A 789 38.68 36.38 -33.25
C ASP A 789 37.63 35.34 -32.80
N GLN A 790 36.92 34.71 -33.75
CA GLN A 790 35.94 33.64 -33.47
C GLN A 790 36.51 32.24 -33.69
N LEU A 791 37.71 32.13 -34.26
CA LEU A 791 38.38 30.85 -34.44
C LEU A 791 38.95 30.34 -33.12
N VAL A 792 38.82 29.04 -32.90
CA VAL A 792 39.36 28.33 -31.75
C VAL A 792 40.15 27.11 -32.22
N LEU A 793 41.11 26.70 -31.40
CA LEU A 793 41.69 25.37 -31.47
C LEU A 793 41.10 24.51 -30.36
N TRP A 794 40.61 23.34 -30.75
CA TRP A 794 40.14 22.31 -29.86
C TRP A 794 41.27 21.33 -29.57
N GLN A 795 41.75 21.33 -28.32
CA GLN A 795 42.67 20.31 -27.82
C GLN A 795 41.87 19.33 -26.99
N ASP A 796 41.44 18.23 -27.62
CA ASP A 796 40.70 17.16 -26.96
C ASP A 796 41.63 16.39 -26.00
N LEU A 797 41.52 16.68 -24.70
CA LEU A 797 42.47 16.21 -23.70
C LEU A 797 42.19 14.76 -23.30
N ASN A 798 40.93 14.34 -23.36
CA ASN A 798 40.50 12.99 -23.00
C ASN A 798 40.27 12.09 -24.24
N GLN A 799 40.37 12.65 -25.44
CA GLN A 799 40.21 11.98 -26.75
C GLN A 799 38.83 11.32 -26.91
N ASP A 800 37.79 11.93 -26.37
CA ASP A 800 36.43 11.39 -26.46
C ASP A 800 35.61 11.95 -27.63
N GLY A 801 36.16 12.88 -28.41
CA GLY A 801 35.50 13.47 -29.57
C GLY A 801 34.37 14.44 -29.18
N VAL A 802 34.26 14.82 -27.91
CA VAL A 802 33.27 15.77 -27.41
C VAL A 802 33.99 16.98 -26.87
N SER A 803 33.74 18.16 -27.46
CA SER A 803 34.31 19.40 -26.90
C SER A 803 33.73 19.68 -25.51
N GLN A 804 34.57 19.94 -24.50
CA GLN A 804 34.12 20.43 -23.18
C GLN A 804 34.77 21.75 -22.72
N GLU A 805 34.26 22.30 -21.62
CA GLU A 805 34.77 23.54 -21.03
C GLU A 805 36.24 23.39 -20.59
N GLY A 806 37.13 24.15 -21.23
CA GLY A 806 38.57 24.13 -20.98
C GLY A 806 39.41 23.47 -22.09
N GLU A 807 38.77 22.79 -23.04
CA GLU A 807 39.45 22.19 -24.20
C GLU A 807 39.53 23.13 -25.42
N LEU A 808 38.60 24.09 -25.50
CA LEU A 808 38.59 25.12 -26.54
C LEU A 808 39.45 26.32 -26.13
N ARG A 809 40.38 26.71 -27.00
CA ARG A 809 41.30 27.83 -26.78
C ARG A 809 41.29 28.76 -27.98
N SER A 810 41.11 30.06 -27.74
CA SER A 810 41.14 31.03 -28.84
C SER A 810 42.54 31.16 -29.43
N LEU A 811 42.64 31.51 -30.72
CA LEU A 811 43.93 31.74 -31.37
C LEU A 811 44.78 32.79 -30.63
N ASN A 812 44.14 33.84 -30.12
CA ASN A 812 44.78 34.90 -29.34
C ASN A 812 45.37 34.38 -28.01
N GLU A 813 44.68 33.48 -27.30
CA GLU A 813 45.18 32.86 -26.07
C GLU A 813 46.40 31.97 -26.32
N LEU A 814 46.44 31.32 -27.48
CA LEU A 814 47.58 30.49 -27.90
C LEU A 814 48.70 31.34 -28.51
N GLY A 815 48.51 32.64 -28.71
CA GLY A 815 49.50 33.53 -29.32
C GLY A 815 49.70 33.27 -30.82
N ILE A 816 48.70 32.68 -31.48
CA ILE A 816 48.64 32.48 -32.92
C ILE A 816 48.20 33.81 -33.55
N THR A 817 49.03 34.32 -34.47
CA THR A 817 48.84 35.65 -35.06
C THR A 817 48.55 35.60 -36.55
N ARG A 818 48.79 34.46 -37.21
CA ARG A 818 48.59 34.28 -38.64
C ARG A 818 48.49 32.81 -39.00
N ILE A 819 47.59 32.46 -39.91
CA ILE A 819 47.56 31.14 -40.58
C ILE A 819 47.81 31.36 -42.07
N HIS A 820 48.73 30.61 -42.67
CA HIS A 820 49.04 30.73 -44.10
C HIS A 820 48.08 29.87 -44.92
N LEU A 821 47.49 30.45 -45.99
CA LEU A 821 46.64 29.71 -46.93
C LEU A 821 47.44 29.00 -48.04
N SER A 822 48.77 29.07 -48.00
CA SER A 822 49.65 28.32 -48.90
C SER A 822 49.92 26.93 -48.34
N GLN A 823 49.69 25.91 -49.17
CA GLN A 823 49.87 24.52 -48.79
C GLN A 823 50.74 23.73 -49.77
N THR A 824 51.30 22.63 -49.30
CA THR A 824 52.04 21.64 -50.09
C THR A 824 51.45 20.26 -49.92
N GLN A 825 51.22 19.57 -51.04
CA GLN A 825 50.62 18.23 -51.05
C GLN A 825 51.50 17.21 -50.31
N ALA A 826 50.84 16.31 -49.58
CA ALA A 826 51.44 15.25 -48.77
C ALA A 826 50.80 13.88 -49.11
N ASP A 827 51.41 12.81 -48.63
CA ASP A 827 50.89 11.44 -48.72
C ASP A 827 51.47 10.62 -47.56
N GLU A 828 51.11 10.99 -46.34
CA GLU A 828 51.68 10.45 -45.09
C GLU A 828 50.57 9.76 -44.27
N TRP A 829 50.74 8.46 -43.98
CA TRP A 829 49.78 7.69 -43.17
C TRP A 829 50.29 7.52 -41.74
N VAL A 830 49.46 7.85 -40.75
CA VAL A 830 49.79 7.79 -39.32
C VAL A 830 48.64 7.11 -38.57
N ASN A 831 48.89 5.89 -38.07
CA ASN A 831 47.91 5.09 -37.33
C ASN A 831 46.53 5.03 -38.00
N GLY A 832 46.48 4.80 -39.32
CA GLY A 832 45.22 4.67 -40.05
C GLY A 832 44.68 5.97 -40.64
N ASN A 833 45.05 7.13 -40.09
CA ASN A 833 44.69 8.45 -40.60
C ASN A 833 45.68 8.91 -41.70
N HIS A 834 45.25 9.77 -42.61
CA HIS A 834 46.01 10.16 -43.82
C HIS A 834 46.21 11.68 -43.91
N ILE A 835 47.46 12.12 -43.78
CA ILE A 835 47.85 13.52 -44.01
C ILE A 835 48.01 13.77 -45.51
N ILE A 836 47.18 14.67 -46.04
CA ILE A 836 47.07 14.93 -47.48
C ILE A 836 47.68 16.27 -47.90
N ALA A 837 47.83 17.22 -46.97
CA ALA A 837 48.58 18.44 -47.22
C ALA A 837 49.24 19.01 -45.95
N ASN A 838 50.28 19.83 -46.16
CA ASN A 838 50.97 20.58 -45.12
C ASN A 838 50.81 22.08 -45.37
N GLY A 839 50.41 22.81 -44.33
CA GLY A 839 50.40 24.27 -44.25
C GLY A 839 51.31 24.78 -43.13
N SER A 840 51.21 26.07 -42.83
CA SER A 840 51.92 26.68 -41.71
C SER A 840 51.15 27.81 -41.02
N PHE A 841 51.49 28.08 -39.76
CA PHE A 841 50.96 29.20 -38.98
C PHE A 841 52.06 29.89 -38.17
N ILE A 842 51.81 31.12 -37.72
CA ILE A 842 52.73 31.90 -36.90
C ILE A 842 52.22 31.96 -35.46
N GLN A 843 53.00 31.41 -34.53
CA GLN A 843 52.75 31.44 -33.09
C GLN A 843 53.95 32.03 -32.37
N GLY A 844 53.74 33.01 -31.48
CA GLY A 844 54.85 33.64 -30.77
C GLY A 844 55.93 34.32 -31.65
N GLY A 845 55.64 34.53 -32.94
CA GLY A 845 56.56 35.07 -33.94
C GLY A 845 57.41 34.05 -34.70
N GLU A 846 57.25 32.75 -34.43
CA GLU A 846 57.88 31.65 -35.17
C GLU A 846 56.85 30.90 -36.03
N GLU A 847 57.32 30.24 -37.09
CA GLU A 847 56.48 29.50 -38.05
C GLU A 847 56.44 28.02 -37.68
N HIS A 848 55.24 27.44 -37.62
CA HIS A 848 54.95 26.08 -37.18
C HIS A 848 54.05 25.35 -38.18
N ARG A 849 54.00 24.01 -38.09
CA ARG A 849 53.30 23.13 -39.04
C ARG A 849 51.82 23.01 -38.68
N LEU A 850 50.96 23.10 -39.69
CA LEU A 850 49.60 22.56 -39.62
C LEU A 850 49.43 21.56 -40.75
N VAL A 851 48.52 20.61 -40.59
CA VAL A 851 48.22 19.62 -41.61
C VAL A 851 46.75 19.59 -41.91
N ASP A 852 46.47 19.17 -43.14
CA ASP A 852 45.16 18.76 -43.59
C ASP A 852 45.15 17.22 -43.52
N MET A 853 44.34 16.65 -42.62
CA MET A 853 44.37 15.24 -42.25
C MET A 853 43.01 14.59 -42.45
N GLU A 854 42.94 13.59 -43.34
CA GLU A 854 41.79 12.71 -43.50
C GLU A 854 41.74 11.67 -42.38
N PHE A 855 40.68 11.69 -41.56
CA PHE A 855 40.50 10.70 -40.50
C PHE A 855 40.04 9.35 -41.04
N GLU A 856 40.53 8.27 -40.44
CA GLU A 856 39.93 6.95 -40.60
C GLU A 856 38.59 6.92 -39.87
N LEU A 857 37.58 6.23 -40.40
CA LEU A 857 36.27 6.15 -39.76
C LEU A 857 35.68 4.74 -39.87
N ASP A 858 34.80 4.42 -38.93
CA ASP A 858 33.96 3.22 -38.93
C ASP A 858 32.49 3.64 -38.85
N ASP A 859 31.87 3.79 -40.03
CA ASP A 859 30.46 4.18 -40.25
C ASP A 859 29.44 3.15 -39.74
N ARG A 860 29.91 1.98 -39.30
CA ARG A 860 29.08 0.92 -38.72
C ARG A 860 28.88 1.12 -37.21
N ILE A 861 29.70 1.97 -36.60
CA ILE A 861 29.64 2.29 -35.17
C ILE A 861 29.38 3.79 -35.07
N THR A 862 28.12 4.14 -34.83
CA THR A 862 27.67 5.52 -34.73
C THR A 862 26.95 5.78 -33.40
N THR A 863 26.85 7.04 -33.02
CA THR A 863 26.14 7.49 -31.82
C THR A 863 25.34 8.75 -32.12
N ASP A 864 24.25 8.98 -31.41
CA ASP A 864 23.51 10.23 -31.57
C ASP A 864 24.39 11.41 -31.10
N ASN A 865 24.48 12.45 -31.92
CA ASN A 865 25.31 13.63 -31.63
C ASN A 865 24.67 14.54 -30.55
N THR A 866 23.79 13.98 -29.71
CA THR A 866 22.91 14.71 -28.79
C THR A 866 23.61 15.08 -27.49
N SER A 867 24.90 14.77 -27.32
CA SER A 867 25.66 15.11 -26.11
C SER A 867 25.68 16.62 -25.79
N HIS A 868 25.25 17.48 -26.73
CA HIS A 868 25.04 18.92 -26.51
C HIS A 868 23.67 19.45 -26.94
N SER A 869 22.80 18.63 -27.55
CA SER A 869 21.53 19.11 -28.11
C SER A 869 20.31 18.62 -27.31
N THR A 870 19.62 19.63 -26.77
CA THR A 870 18.26 19.62 -26.20
C THR A 870 18.10 19.02 -24.80
N GLY A 871 17.86 19.92 -23.84
CA GLY A 871 17.37 19.58 -22.52
C GLY A 871 15.98 18.95 -22.55
N ILE A 872 15.91 17.67 -22.93
CA ILE A 872 14.74 16.80 -22.77
C ILE A 872 14.98 15.89 -21.57
N ASN A 873 15.43 16.48 -20.45
CA ASN A 873 15.30 15.84 -19.15
C ASN A 873 13.93 16.19 -18.57
N THR A 874 12.87 15.65 -19.18
CA THR A 874 11.62 15.43 -18.48
C THR A 874 10.95 14.18 -19.04
N ILE A 875 11.14 13.05 -18.35
CA ILE A 875 10.31 11.83 -18.47
C ILE A 875 8.80 12.14 -18.33
N ALA A 876 8.42 13.34 -17.88
CA ALA A 876 7.05 13.83 -17.83
C ALA A 876 6.29 13.91 -19.19
N GLN A 877 6.90 13.55 -20.32
CA GLN A 877 6.24 13.51 -21.64
C GLN A 877 6.50 12.23 -22.46
N LEU A 878 6.98 11.14 -21.86
CA LEU A 878 6.90 9.85 -22.56
C LEU A 878 5.46 9.31 -22.42
N ASP A 879 4.84 9.00 -23.55
CA ASP A 879 3.65 8.15 -23.57
C ASP A 879 4.05 6.78 -23.01
N GLU A 880 3.36 6.31 -21.97
CA GLU A 880 3.52 4.97 -21.39
C GLU A 880 3.49 3.88 -22.48
N GLN A 881 2.90 4.15 -23.65
CA GLN A 881 2.91 3.23 -24.80
C GLN A 881 4.29 3.07 -25.44
N ALA A 882 5.11 4.12 -25.54
CA ALA A 882 6.44 4.04 -26.16
C ALA A 882 7.37 3.08 -25.40
N PHE A 883 7.14 2.94 -24.09
CA PHE A 883 7.89 2.08 -23.19
C PHE A 883 7.78 0.58 -23.56
N TRP A 884 6.61 0.14 -24.03
CA TRP A 884 6.33 -1.27 -24.33
C TRP A 884 6.67 -1.68 -25.76
N LEU A 885 7.13 -0.74 -26.59
CA LEU A 885 7.46 -1.02 -27.99
C LEU A 885 8.83 -1.71 -28.13
N PRO A 886 9.02 -2.55 -29.17
CA PRO A 886 10.29 -3.22 -29.43
C PRO A 886 11.47 -2.27 -29.61
N LEU A 887 12.63 -2.69 -29.09
CA LEU A 887 13.88 -1.96 -29.21
C LEU A 887 14.69 -2.53 -30.38
N LEU A 888 15.22 -1.66 -31.25
CA LEU A 888 16.15 -2.03 -32.30
C LEU A 888 17.30 -1.04 -32.36
N ARG A 889 18.48 -1.56 -32.73
CA ARG A 889 19.71 -0.78 -32.89
C ARG A 889 19.72 -0.10 -34.25
N GLY A 890 19.96 1.21 -34.25
CA GLY A 890 20.22 2.01 -35.44
C GLY A 890 21.67 1.82 -35.92
N PHE A 891 21.91 2.11 -37.19
CA PHE A 891 23.23 2.02 -37.81
C PHE A 891 23.44 3.17 -38.77
N GLY A 892 24.70 3.52 -39.02
CA GLY A 892 25.07 4.64 -39.86
C GLY A 892 24.33 5.88 -39.39
N ASN A 893 23.47 6.38 -40.27
CA ASN A 893 22.76 7.64 -40.13
C ASN A 893 21.32 7.46 -39.63
N VAL A 894 21.07 6.41 -38.85
CA VAL A 894 19.78 6.12 -38.21
C VAL A 894 20.00 5.87 -36.73
N VAL A 895 19.37 6.68 -35.87
CA VAL A 895 19.41 6.51 -34.40
C VAL A 895 18.72 5.23 -33.96
N ASP A 896 18.97 4.75 -32.74
CA ASP A 896 18.22 3.63 -32.19
C ASP A 896 16.70 3.89 -32.20
N LEU A 897 15.93 2.83 -32.47
CA LEU A 897 14.47 2.94 -32.67
C LEU A 897 13.75 3.56 -31.48
N HIS A 898 14.24 3.28 -30.28
CA HIS A 898 13.67 3.80 -29.04
C HIS A 898 13.94 5.30 -28.84
N ILE A 899 15.11 5.80 -29.26
CA ILE A 899 15.40 7.24 -29.29
C ILE A 899 14.46 7.92 -30.29
N TYR A 900 14.22 7.29 -31.44
CA TYR A 900 13.27 7.82 -32.42
C TYR A 900 11.82 7.85 -31.87
N TYR A 901 11.39 6.87 -31.09
CA TYR A 901 10.09 6.89 -30.39
C TYR A 901 9.96 8.07 -29.42
N GLN A 902 11.00 8.36 -28.63
CA GLN A 902 11.00 9.46 -27.67
C GLN A 902 10.72 10.80 -28.34
N ASN A 903 11.23 10.98 -29.57
CA ASN A 903 11.08 12.22 -30.34
C ASN A 903 9.83 12.26 -31.23
N ASN A 904 9.10 11.14 -31.42
CA ASN A 904 8.00 11.03 -32.40
C ASN A 904 6.77 10.28 -31.87
N GLN A 905 5.87 10.99 -31.18
CA GLN A 905 4.63 10.42 -30.61
C GLN A 905 3.65 9.86 -31.67
N GLU A 906 3.57 10.46 -32.86
CA GLU A 906 2.73 9.92 -33.95
C GLU A 906 3.21 8.52 -34.37
N PHE A 907 4.52 8.30 -34.37
CA PHE A 907 5.12 7.03 -34.75
C PHE A 907 4.93 5.95 -33.70
N VAL A 908 4.93 6.31 -32.40
CA VAL A 908 4.56 5.40 -31.31
C VAL A 908 3.16 4.83 -31.55
N SER A 909 2.18 5.71 -31.80
CA SER A 909 0.80 5.30 -32.10
C SER A 909 0.69 4.46 -33.38
N GLU A 910 1.48 4.79 -34.42
CA GLU A 910 1.52 4.02 -35.68
C GLU A 910 2.02 2.60 -35.44
N VAL A 911 3.17 2.44 -34.77
CA VAL A 911 3.76 1.13 -34.52
C VAL A 911 2.89 0.29 -33.59
N GLN A 912 2.36 0.88 -32.51
CA GLN A 912 1.43 0.18 -31.62
C GLN A 912 0.19 -0.31 -32.38
N GLY A 913 -0.41 0.55 -33.22
CA GLY A 913 -1.53 0.16 -34.05
C GLY A 913 -1.22 -1.01 -35.00
N ILE A 914 -0.01 -1.08 -35.54
CA ILE A 914 0.43 -2.21 -36.37
C ILE A 914 0.58 -3.49 -35.52
N ILE A 915 1.18 -3.39 -34.32
CA ILE A 915 1.32 -4.53 -33.41
C ILE A 915 -0.06 -5.07 -33.00
N ASP A 916 -1.02 -4.21 -32.69
CA ASP A 916 -2.37 -4.60 -32.28
C ASP A 916 -3.14 -5.34 -33.39
N MET A 917 -2.80 -5.12 -34.66
CA MET A 917 -3.38 -5.84 -35.80
C MET A 917 -2.84 -7.28 -35.96
N GLY A 918 -1.74 -7.61 -35.28
CA GLY A 918 -1.21 -8.96 -35.19
C GLY A 918 0.02 -9.24 -36.09
N PRO A 919 0.65 -10.41 -35.92
CA PRO A 919 1.99 -10.70 -36.45
C PRO A 919 2.07 -10.67 -37.98
N GLU A 920 1.01 -11.05 -38.70
CA GLU A 920 0.97 -10.97 -40.16
C GLU A 920 1.03 -9.52 -40.65
N GLU A 921 0.39 -8.60 -39.91
CA GLU A 921 0.35 -7.18 -40.27
C GLU A 921 1.69 -6.50 -39.99
N VAL A 922 2.36 -6.84 -38.88
CA VAL A 922 3.73 -6.40 -38.62
C VAL A 922 4.66 -6.86 -39.75
N ILE A 923 4.60 -8.13 -40.17
CA ILE A 923 5.43 -8.63 -41.29
C ILE A 923 5.14 -7.84 -42.58
N ALA A 924 3.87 -7.54 -42.87
CA ALA A 924 3.48 -6.83 -44.09
C ALA A 924 3.89 -5.35 -44.08
N GLN A 925 3.80 -4.68 -42.92
CA GLN A 925 4.05 -3.24 -42.78
C GLN A 925 5.45 -2.91 -42.26
N PHE A 926 6.28 -3.89 -41.90
CA PHE A 926 7.65 -3.65 -41.42
C PHE A 926 8.50 -2.76 -42.35
N PRO A 927 8.43 -2.88 -43.69
CA PRO A 927 9.12 -1.95 -44.58
C PRO A 927 8.70 -0.49 -44.40
N ALA A 928 7.45 -0.22 -44.03
CA ALA A 928 6.97 1.12 -43.73
C ALA A 928 7.51 1.63 -42.37
N ILE A 929 7.58 0.75 -41.36
CA ILE A 929 8.22 1.06 -40.07
C ILE A 929 9.68 1.47 -40.28
N ILE A 930 10.44 0.69 -41.05
CA ILE A 930 11.84 1.01 -41.39
C ILE A 930 11.94 2.31 -42.20
N ALA A 931 11.01 2.57 -43.13
CA ALA A 931 11.00 3.82 -43.92
C ALA A 931 10.69 5.06 -43.07
N THR A 932 9.87 4.95 -42.03
CA THR A 932 9.67 6.06 -41.08
C THR A 932 10.86 6.22 -40.16
N TRP A 933 11.34 5.13 -39.56
CA TRP A 933 12.48 5.16 -38.63
C TRP A 933 13.77 5.70 -39.27
N SER A 934 14.02 5.37 -40.54
CA SER A 934 15.17 5.95 -41.29
C SER A 934 15.01 7.43 -41.66
N GLY A 935 13.83 8.02 -41.47
CA GLY A 935 13.53 9.41 -41.84
C GLY A 935 12.99 9.62 -43.27
N LEU A 936 12.91 8.57 -44.10
CA LEU A 936 12.44 8.69 -45.50
C LEU A 936 11.02 9.23 -45.57
N ASN A 937 10.12 8.68 -44.74
CA ASN A 937 8.73 9.08 -44.76
C ASN A 937 8.54 10.52 -44.28
N ASP A 938 9.35 10.98 -43.33
CA ASP A 938 9.33 12.38 -42.87
C ASP A 938 9.79 13.33 -43.97
N LEU A 939 10.88 12.98 -44.67
CA LEU A 939 11.37 13.72 -45.83
C LEU A 939 10.29 13.80 -46.93
N LYS A 940 9.63 12.68 -47.25
CA LYS A 940 8.56 12.64 -48.25
C LYS A 940 7.36 13.48 -47.83
N LYS A 941 6.88 13.34 -46.59
CA LYS A 941 5.77 14.13 -46.02
C LYS A 941 6.08 15.62 -46.06
N ALA A 942 7.28 16.03 -45.65
CA ALA A 942 7.72 17.43 -45.66
C ALA A 942 7.70 18.06 -47.06
N ASN A 943 7.91 17.25 -48.10
CA ASN A 943 7.91 17.66 -49.50
C ASN A 943 6.59 17.37 -50.25
N GLY A 944 5.52 17.01 -49.53
CA GLY A 944 4.20 16.79 -50.11
C GLY A 944 4.08 15.53 -50.99
N LEU A 945 4.99 14.57 -50.82
CA LEU A 945 4.97 13.27 -51.49
C LEU A 945 4.18 12.25 -50.66
N ASN A 946 3.63 11.24 -51.34
CA ASN A 946 2.91 10.16 -50.66
C ASN A 946 3.90 9.15 -50.05
N THR A 947 3.63 8.72 -48.83
CA THR A 947 4.27 7.56 -48.22
C THR A 947 3.53 6.28 -48.65
N SER A 948 4.26 5.19 -48.91
CA SER A 948 3.70 3.94 -49.44
C SER A 948 4.42 2.75 -48.83
N ILE A 949 3.68 1.71 -48.47
CA ILE A 949 4.23 0.41 -48.01
C ILE A 949 5.04 -0.25 -49.15
N ALA A 950 4.64 -0.04 -50.41
CA ALA A 950 5.40 -0.47 -51.58
C ALA A 950 6.49 0.56 -51.89
N LEU A 951 7.69 0.33 -51.37
CA LEU A 951 8.88 1.15 -51.59
C LEU A 951 9.47 0.93 -52.99
N THR A 952 9.88 2.01 -53.65
CA THR A 952 10.63 1.94 -54.92
C THR A 952 12.06 1.44 -54.71
N GLU A 953 12.77 1.01 -55.76
CA GLU A 953 14.18 0.64 -55.57
C GLU A 953 15.05 1.84 -55.15
N GLU A 954 14.70 3.05 -55.57
CA GLU A 954 15.35 4.27 -55.11
C GLU A 954 15.08 4.55 -53.61
N ASP A 955 13.87 4.31 -53.12
CA ASP A 955 13.55 4.40 -51.67
C ASP A 955 14.36 3.38 -50.85
N LYS A 956 14.39 2.12 -51.31
CA LYS A 956 15.15 1.05 -50.66
C LYS A 956 16.65 1.35 -50.65
N LEU A 957 17.16 1.91 -51.74
CA LEU A 957 18.56 2.33 -51.84
C LEU A 957 18.86 3.45 -50.83
N TRP A 958 18.01 4.47 -50.75
CA TRP A 958 18.15 5.55 -49.77
C TRP A 958 18.16 5.01 -48.33
N ILE A 959 17.22 4.14 -47.98
CA ILE A 959 17.15 3.53 -46.64
C ILE A 959 18.42 2.73 -46.34
N CYS A 960 18.84 1.85 -47.26
CA CYS A 960 20.05 1.07 -47.06
C CYS A 960 21.29 1.96 -46.92
N GLU A 961 21.39 3.03 -47.69
CA GLU A 961 22.50 3.99 -47.60
C GLU A 961 22.48 4.74 -46.26
N LYS A 962 21.32 5.15 -45.74
CA LYS A 962 21.20 5.73 -44.39
C LYS A 962 21.63 4.73 -43.31
N PHE A 963 21.16 3.49 -43.34
CA PHE A 963 21.60 2.45 -42.38
C PHE A 963 23.07 2.03 -42.52
N LEU A 964 23.72 2.40 -43.62
CA LEU A 964 25.15 2.17 -43.85
C LEU A 964 26.02 3.39 -43.52
N GLY A 965 25.42 4.58 -43.41
CA GLY A 965 26.16 5.84 -43.34
C GLY A 965 26.84 6.26 -44.66
N GLU A 966 26.35 5.75 -45.79
CA GLU A 966 26.90 6.07 -47.11
C GLU A 966 26.07 7.21 -47.77
N ASP A 967 26.73 8.20 -48.36
CA ASP A 967 26.09 9.18 -49.26
C ASP A 967 26.62 9.03 -50.70
N ARG A 968 26.09 8.05 -51.41
CA ARG A 968 26.45 7.80 -52.81
C ARG A 968 25.34 8.20 -53.77
N TYR A 969 24.11 7.90 -53.39
CA TYR A 969 22.91 8.27 -54.11
C TYR A 969 21.90 9.00 -53.21
N THR A 970 22.04 8.92 -51.88
CA THR A 970 21.25 9.65 -50.87
C THR A 970 21.02 11.10 -51.25
N SER A 971 22.06 11.93 -51.36
CA SER A 971 21.96 13.35 -51.75
C SER A 971 21.26 13.56 -53.11
N ALA A 972 21.51 12.68 -54.08
CA ALA A 972 20.90 12.78 -55.40
C ALA A 972 19.41 12.39 -55.42
N ILE A 973 19.01 11.49 -54.52
CA ILE A 973 17.63 11.08 -54.28
C ILE A 973 16.91 12.19 -53.54
N GLU A 974 17.48 12.72 -52.46
CA GLU A 974 16.94 13.82 -51.66
C GLU A 974 16.67 15.06 -52.50
N GLN A 975 17.63 15.50 -53.32
CA GLN A 975 17.44 16.64 -54.21
C GLN A 975 16.24 16.45 -55.18
N GLN A 976 15.92 15.22 -55.57
CA GLN A 976 14.73 14.94 -56.39
C GLN A 976 13.44 14.97 -55.56
N LEU A 977 13.46 14.38 -54.37
CA LEU A 977 12.33 14.37 -53.43
C LEU A 977 11.97 15.79 -52.97
N GLU A 978 12.97 16.62 -52.66
CA GLU A 978 12.83 18.04 -52.28
C GLU A 978 12.21 18.90 -53.38
N ARG A 979 12.36 18.48 -54.64
CA ARG A 979 11.68 19.11 -55.79
C ARG A 979 10.23 18.63 -55.96
N GLY A 980 9.73 17.82 -55.04
CA GLY A 980 8.40 17.21 -55.09
C GLY A 980 8.26 16.11 -56.16
N HIS A 981 9.35 15.43 -56.52
CA HIS A 981 9.33 14.34 -57.50
C HIS A 981 9.81 13.01 -56.89
N GLU A 982 9.16 11.90 -57.26
CA GLU A 982 9.70 10.56 -56.99
C GLU A 982 11.08 10.39 -57.65
N ALA A 983 12.06 9.92 -56.90
CA ALA A 983 13.43 9.75 -57.37
C ALA A 983 13.52 8.67 -58.46
N ARG A 984 14.32 8.95 -59.51
CA ARG A 984 14.55 7.99 -60.60
C ARG A 984 16.00 8.00 -61.05
N LEU A 985 16.69 6.88 -60.81
CA LEU A 985 18.09 6.71 -61.20
C LEU A 985 18.22 5.77 -62.40
N SER A 986 19.08 6.13 -63.35
CA SER A 986 19.25 5.41 -64.62
C SER A 986 20.29 4.28 -64.58
N ASN A 987 21.23 4.31 -63.62
CA ASN A 987 22.40 3.41 -63.56
C ASN A 987 22.55 2.73 -62.19
N ILE A 988 21.48 2.12 -61.65
CA ILE A 988 21.50 1.40 -60.36
C ILE A 988 21.28 -0.11 -60.54
N ASN A 989 21.91 -0.92 -59.68
CA ASN A 989 21.75 -2.37 -59.67
C ASN A 989 20.52 -2.78 -58.84
N ARG A 990 19.34 -2.77 -59.47
CA ARG A 990 18.06 -3.04 -58.80
C ARG A 990 17.97 -4.40 -58.10
N GLN A 991 18.64 -5.44 -58.62
CA GLN A 991 18.61 -6.75 -57.98
C GLN A 991 19.38 -6.73 -56.65
N LEU A 992 20.58 -6.14 -56.65
CA LEU A 992 21.40 -6.04 -55.45
C LEU A 992 20.73 -5.18 -54.38
N ILE A 993 20.10 -4.06 -54.77
CA ILE A 993 19.34 -3.20 -53.87
C ILE A 993 18.23 -3.97 -53.17
N ASN A 994 17.43 -4.73 -53.91
CA ASN A 994 16.36 -5.53 -53.33
C ASN A 994 16.91 -6.58 -52.36
N THR A 995 17.98 -7.30 -52.72
CA THR A 995 18.58 -8.31 -51.82
C THR A 995 19.11 -7.69 -50.52
N ASN A 996 19.80 -6.55 -50.59
CA ASN A 996 20.35 -5.91 -49.39
C ASN A 996 19.24 -5.37 -48.49
N PHE A 997 18.19 -4.77 -49.09
CA PHE A 997 17.02 -4.33 -48.35
C PHE A 997 16.28 -5.49 -47.68
N ASP A 998 16.08 -6.61 -48.38
CA ASP A 998 15.41 -7.79 -47.82
C ASP A 998 16.21 -8.36 -46.63
N ASN A 999 17.55 -8.37 -46.69
CA ASN A 999 18.39 -8.78 -45.57
C ASN A 999 18.26 -7.82 -44.35
N LEU A 1000 18.23 -6.51 -44.60
CA LEU A 1000 18.02 -5.50 -43.54
C LEU A 1000 16.66 -5.70 -42.84
N ILE A 1001 15.61 -5.96 -43.64
CA ILE A 1001 14.27 -6.29 -43.13
C ILE A 1001 14.31 -7.57 -42.31
N GLU A 1002 14.86 -8.67 -42.84
CA GLU A 1002 14.86 -9.97 -42.16
C GLU A 1002 15.57 -9.93 -40.81
N ALA A 1003 16.74 -9.30 -40.74
CA ALA A 1003 17.53 -9.19 -39.51
C ALA A 1003 16.79 -8.41 -38.41
N ASN A 1004 16.15 -7.30 -38.76
CA ASN A 1004 15.43 -6.44 -37.80
C ASN A 1004 14.05 -6.98 -37.44
N LEU A 1005 13.32 -7.53 -38.41
CA LEU A 1005 11.97 -8.05 -38.22
C LEU A 1005 11.96 -9.19 -37.21
N GLN A 1006 12.93 -10.11 -37.26
CA GLN A 1006 12.99 -11.22 -36.31
C GLN A 1006 13.14 -10.71 -34.85
N ARG A 1007 14.04 -9.75 -34.63
CA ARG A 1007 14.27 -9.14 -33.30
C ARG A 1007 13.06 -8.36 -32.82
N PHE A 1008 12.41 -7.62 -33.73
CA PHE A 1008 11.20 -6.87 -33.45
C PHE A 1008 10.05 -7.80 -33.06
N MET A 1009 9.80 -8.84 -33.85
CA MET A 1009 8.72 -9.80 -33.63
C MET A 1009 8.87 -10.56 -32.30
N VAL A 1010 10.10 -10.94 -31.93
CA VAL A 1010 10.37 -11.60 -30.65
C VAL A 1010 9.96 -10.70 -29.48
N GLN A 1011 10.29 -9.41 -29.55
CA GLN A 1011 9.91 -8.45 -28.51
C GLN A 1011 8.40 -8.14 -28.53
N ALA A 1012 7.79 -7.97 -29.70
CA ALA A 1012 6.38 -7.58 -29.84
C ALA A 1012 5.38 -8.68 -29.43
N TYR A 1013 5.66 -9.95 -29.75
CA TYR A 1013 4.69 -11.05 -29.57
C TYR A 1013 5.20 -12.24 -28.77
N PHE A 1014 6.51 -12.37 -28.62
CA PHE A 1014 7.10 -13.53 -27.98
C PHE A 1014 7.88 -13.18 -26.72
N ALA A 1015 7.68 -11.98 -26.15
CA ALA A 1015 8.35 -11.53 -24.94
C ALA A 1015 8.19 -12.55 -23.79
N GLU A 1016 6.98 -13.11 -23.63
CA GLU A 1016 6.71 -14.14 -22.61
C GLU A 1016 7.42 -15.47 -22.90
N ALA A 1017 7.54 -15.85 -24.17
CA ALA A 1017 8.23 -17.07 -24.59
C ALA A 1017 9.75 -16.97 -24.36
N PHE A 1018 10.30 -15.77 -24.24
CA PHE A 1018 11.72 -15.51 -24.03
C PHE A 1018 12.06 -15.05 -22.60
N THR A 1019 11.23 -15.42 -21.63
CA THR A 1019 11.50 -15.20 -20.20
C THR A 1019 12.87 -15.80 -19.82
N GLY A 1020 13.81 -15.00 -19.31
CA GLY A 1020 15.19 -15.44 -19.07
C GLY A 1020 16.18 -15.07 -20.19
N ALA A 1021 15.76 -14.27 -21.16
CA ALA A 1021 16.63 -13.54 -22.08
C ALA A 1021 16.16 -12.09 -22.26
N PHE A 1022 17.06 -11.22 -22.67
CA PHE A 1022 16.73 -9.84 -23.04
C PHE A 1022 17.46 -9.43 -24.32
N TYR A 1023 16.89 -8.50 -25.08
CA TYR A 1023 17.58 -7.91 -26.21
C TYR A 1023 18.54 -6.81 -25.73
N SER A 1024 19.82 -6.94 -26.06
CA SER A 1024 20.82 -5.91 -25.77
C SER A 1024 21.06 -5.05 -27.01
N LEU A 1025 20.82 -3.75 -26.89
CA LEU A 1025 21.19 -2.77 -27.92
C LEU A 1025 22.72 -2.71 -28.08
N ASN A 1026 23.45 -2.68 -26.96
CA ASN A 1026 24.91 -2.65 -26.94
C ASN A 1026 25.53 -3.79 -27.79
N PHE A 1027 24.95 -4.99 -27.72
CA PHE A 1027 25.46 -6.17 -28.43
C PHE A 1027 24.64 -6.56 -29.67
N ASN A 1028 23.57 -5.83 -30.00
CA ASN A 1028 22.64 -6.09 -31.11
C ASN A 1028 22.09 -7.54 -31.15
N LYS A 1029 21.90 -8.18 -29.99
CA LYS A 1029 21.49 -9.58 -29.89
C LYS A 1029 20.77 -9.91 -28.59
N PHE A 1030 20.06 -11.02 -28.58
CA PHE A 1030 19.47 -11.57 -27.37
C PHE A 1030 20.55 -12.17 -26.47
N ILE A 1031 20.58 -11.73 -25.21
CA ILE A 1031 21.45 -12.23 -24.15
C ILE A 1031 20.63 -13.10 -23.21
N VAL A 1032 21.08 -14.33 -23.00
CA VAL A 1032 20.44 -15.28 -22.06
C VAL A 1032 20.95 -15.02 -20.64
N THR A 1033 20.03 -14.68 -19.74
CA THR A 1033 20.26 -14.45 -18.30
C THR A 1033 20.03 -15.72 -17.50
N ASP A 1034 18.96 -16.47 -17.82
CA ASP A 1034 18.61 -17.73 -17.20
C ASP A 1034 18.18 -18.74 -18.27
N LYS A 1035 19.09 -19.66 -18.58
CA LYS A 1035 18.87 -20.68 -19.60
C LYS A 1035 17.73 -21.64 -19.23
N ALA A 1036 17.60 -22.02 -17.96
CA ALA A 1036 16.59 -22.99 -17.55
C ALA A 1036 15.19 -22.38 -17.64
N LEU A 1037 15.06 -21.12 -17.19
CA LEU A 1037 13.83 -20.35 -17.33
C LEU A 1037 13.45 -20.14 -18.80
N LEU A 1038 14.43 -19.80 -19.65
CA LEU A 1038 14.23 -19.66 -21.10
C LEU A 1038 13.78 -20.95 -21.76
N GLU A 1039 14.42 -22.07 -21.45
CA GLU A 1039 14.01 -23.38 -21.98
C GLU A 1039 12.59 -23.74 -21.51
N GLN A 1040 12.22 -23.41 -20.27
CA GLN A 1040 10.89 -23.62 -19.73
C GLN A 1040 9.84 -22.72 -20.41
N SER A 1041 10.12 -21.43 -20.58
CA SER A 1041 9.19 -20.48 -21.20
C SER A 1041 8.95 -20.81 -22.67
N ILE A 1042 10.01 -21.16 -23.41
CA ILE A 1042 9.90 -21.61 -24.80
C ILE A 1042 9.06 -22.90 -24.87
N ALA A 1043 9.28 -23.85 -23.95
CA ALA A 1043 8.50 -25.09 -23.93
C ALA A 1043 7.01 -24.83 -23.70
N VAL A 1044 6.65 -23.92 -22.78
CA VAL A 1044 5.26 -23.54 -22.52
C VAL A 1044 4.65 -22.83 -23.74
N ALA A 1045 5.36 -21.87 -24.34
CA ALA A 1045 4.91 -21.15 -25.52
C ALA A 1045 4.80 -22.03 -26.78
N SER A 1046 5.61 -23.09 -26.90
CA SER A 1046 5.55 -24.02 -28.04
C SER A 1046 4.33 -24.96 -28.05
N VAL A 1047 3.53 -24.96 -26.98
CA VAL A 1047 2.29 -25.74 -26.84
C VAL A 1047 1.05 -24.95 -27.27
N THR A 1048 1.12 -23.63 -27.24
CA THR A 1048 0.14 -22.67 -27.77
C THR A 1048 0.44 -22.31 -29.22
#